data_AF-A0A839HL58-F1
#
_entry.id   AF-A0A839HL58-F1
#
_cell.length_a   1.000
_cell.length_b   1.000
_cell.length_c   1.000
_cell.angle_alpha   90.00
_cell.angle_beta   90.00
_cell.angle_gamma   90.00
#
_symmetry.space_group_name_H-M   'P 1'
#
loop_
_entity.id
_entity.type
_entity.pdbx_description
1 polymer ?
#
loop_
_entity_poly.entity_id
_entity_poly.type
_entity_poly.pdbx_seq_one_letter_code
_entity_poly.pdbx_strand_id
1 'polypeptide(L)'
;MIAMIACIRSVFWRWLGMCGVLVSLMLISLSAQAYDVTNTDDSGAGSLRQAIIEASAGDTIDFDPLLAGQTIALVSEITIDKSLTIDGSSAPGLIISGDTDSDGDGDVRVFYVNSGIEVTINHLTIADGRADQGGAIYHSGGAQLTINDVIFSHNEAINSHGGAIYIDTNSNVDITRSIFTGNTAPRGGAIFVANISAAGIVNIKQSSFTNNGANSDGMGGAICITNGVNVFIEQSTFSGNTTDDACGAIVNYYGNLVIKNSTLTGNYALNVGGALCNASSATLLQVTLVENTANEGGGIYNDASGQLTITNSIVSGNTSTSSPEIFNSTDTGSTLTSTGKNIFGINGGSGIDGATPAAGTYLIPAAGTTLANIVGVLADNGGFTQTRAPVFGGLANNTGDYAAASSSGLYDQRNRVRIFDGTVDIGAVELTGLNDTGIQFCGDASDGNNASCLGTEPAGQDAHYGRDAAMPSLFKAGSGSAGFDYTKIANDGSDLAANATLGYNSISWACTRDNVTGLIWEVKTIDGGLRDQDHIYSWYDSSAPMGNAGTPNGGSCYASGSGCDTEKYVNDVNAARLCGFNDWRMPTIKELAGIINLSYVNPPIDPTYFPNTPTISFWSHSPDANNALNAWLVGSNYGYVLSAPRSGAYYIRLVRGGQ
;
A
#
# COMPACT_ATOMS: atom_id res chain seq x y z
N MET A 1 47.61 61.27 43.98
CA MET A 1 46.59 61.02 45.02
C MET A 1 45.39 60.43 44.29
N ILE A 2 45.25 59.09 44.35
CA ILE A 2 44.06 58.21 44.20
C ILE A 2 43.02 58.59 43.11
N ALA A 3 42.52 57.77 42.19
CA ALA A 3 42.77 56.44 41.61
C ALA A 3 41.65 56.23 40.56
N MET A 4 41.89 55.40 39.53
CA MET A 4 40.87 54.63 38.76
C MET A 4 39.85 55.44 37.92
N ILE A 5 39.53 55.18 36.65
CA ILE A 5 39.67 54.05 35.73
C ILE A 5 39.61 54.65 34.31
N ALA A 6 40.52 54.22 33.43
CA ALA A 6 40.41 54.32 31.98
C ALA A 6 41.24 53.18 31.37
N CYS A 7 41.01 52.91 30.07
CA CYS A 7 41.84 52.16 29.11
C CYS A 7 41.40 50.71 28.79
N ILE A 8 41.45 50.22 27.53
CA ILE A 8 42.02 50.76 26.28
C ILE A 8 41.57 49.93 25.06
N ARG A 9 41.54 50.61 23.89
CA ARG A 9 41.48 50.07 22.52
C ARG A 9 42.86 49.57 22.03
N SER A 10 42.82 48.62 21.10
CA SER A 10 43.77 48.39 20.00
C SER A 10 45.20 47.88 20.26
N VAL A 11 45.38 46.59 19.91
CA VAL A 11 46.40 45.93 19.06
C VAL A 11 47.91 46.28 19.14
N PHE A 12 48.71 45.20 19.12
CA PHE A 12 49.99 44.97 18.38
C PHE A 12 51.34 45.04 19.16
N TRP A 13 51.88 43.89 19.62
CA TRP A 13 53.10 43.20 19.09
C TRP A 13 53.68 42.08 20.01
N ARG A 14 54.07 40.98 19.35
CA ARG A 14 55.20 40.05 19.58
C ARG A 14 55.05 38.73 20.37
N TRP A 15 55.66 37.72 19.73
CA TRP A 15 55.71 36.28 19.93
C TRP A 15 56.64 35.77 21.06
N LEU A 16 56.37 34.49 21.41
CA LEU A 16 57.21 33.44 22.03
C LEU A 16 57.21 33.29 23.56
N GLY A 17 56.58 32.21 24.02
CA GLY A 17 56.74 31.62 25.36
C GLY A 17 55.79 30.44 25.58
N MET A 18 56.31 29.22 25.47
CA MET A 18 55.61 27.92 25.50
C MET A 18 54.76 27.62 26.75
N CYS A 19 53.87 26.63 26.56
CA CYS A 19 53.27 25.69 27.53
C CYS A 19 51.90 26.06 28.15
N GLY A 20 50.86 25.28 27.80
CA GLY A 20 49.68 25.07 28.65
C GLY A 20 48.33 24.99 27.96
N VAL A 21 47.92 23.77 27.59
CA VAL A 21 46.52 23.27 27.44
C VAL A 21 45.63 23.96 26.40
N LEU A 22 45.47 23.28 25.25
CA LEU A 22 44.35 23.47 24.31
C LEU A 22 43.02 23.12 25.01
N VAL A 23 42.24 24.12 25.40
CA VAL A 23 40.78 23.99 25.45
C VAL A 23 40.25 24.74 24.24
N SER A 24 40.07 24.01 23.14
CA SER A 24 39.26 24.48 22.01
C SER A 24 37.81 24.45 22.47
N LEU A 25 37.28 25.61 22.91
CA LEU A 25 35.84 25.79 22.99
C LEU A 25 35.30 25.74 21.55
N MET A 26 34.84 24.57 21.11
CA MET A 26 33.89 24.48 20.01
C MET A 26 32.60 25.16 20.50
N LEU A 27 32.44 26.44 20.17
CA LEU A 27 31.13 27.05 20.10
C LEU A 27 30.42 26.39 18.92
N ILE A 28 29.71 25.29 19.20
CA ILE A 28 28.65 24.82 18.31
C ILE A 28 27.58 25.91 18.38
N SER A 29 27.52 26.79 17.38
CA SER A 29 26.34 27.62 17.18
C SER A 29 25.20 26.66 16.82
N LEU A 30 24.39 26.26 17.80
CA LEU A 30 23.03 25.85 17.51
C LEU A 30 22.31 27.10 17.00
N SER A 31 22.25 27.30 15.69
CA SER A 31 21.14 28.08 15.15
C SER A 31 19.91 27.20 15.34
N ALA A 32 18.97 27.63 16.19
CA ALA A 32 17.64 27.06 16.16
C ALA A 32 17.09 27.26 14.74
N GLN A 33 16.58 26.19 14.12
CA GLN A 33 15.82 26.31 12.88
C GLN A 33 14.65 27.24 13.17
N ALA A 34 14.55 28.34 12.42
CA ALA A 34 13.38 29.20 12.49
C ALA A 34 12.32 28.58 11.59
N TYR A 35 11.17 28.22 12.16
CA TYR A 35 10.00 27.74 11.43
C TYR A 35 9.13 28.94 11.05
N ASP A 36 8.49 28.88 9.88
CA ASP A 36 7.65 29.98 9.39
C ASP A 36 6.32 30.02 10.14
N VAL A 37 5.74 28.83 10.40
CA VAL A 37 4.49 28.67 11.15
C VAL A 37 4.79 28.11 12.53
N THR A 38 4.38 28.82 13.57
CA THR A 38 4.73 28.53 14.98
C THR A 38 3.52 28.45 15.92
N ASN A 39 2.32 28.74 15.43
CA ASN A 39 1.07 28.63 16.19
C ASN A 39 -0.10 28.22 15.30
N THR A 40 -1.25 27.96 15.92
CA THR A 40 -2.49 27.54 15.25
C THR A 40 -3.47 28.69 14.99
N ASP A 41 -3.05 29.93 15.20
CA ASP A 41 -3.94 31.09 14.99
C ASP A 41 -4.25 31.22 13.50
N ASP A 42 -5.47 31.64 13.12
CA ASP A 42 -5.83 31.87 11.71
C ASP A 42 -5.01 33.03 11.08
N SER A 43 -4.64 34.04 11.89
CA SER A 43 -3.95 35.25 11.42
C SER A 43 -3.03 35.83 12.48
N GLY A 44 -2.08 36.66 12.05
CA GLY A 44 -1.10 37.30 12.92
C GLY A 44 0.26 36.60 12.89
N ALA A 45 1.22 37.14 13.64
CA ALA A 45 2.59 36.65 13.63
C ALA A 45 2.66 35.16 13.99
N GLY A 46 3.34 34.37 13.15
CA GLY A 46 3.52 32.93 13.33
C GLY A 46 2.38 32.05 12.80
N SER A 47 1.32 32.61 12.21
CA SER A 47 0.29 31.82 11.54
C SER A 47 0.66 31.41 10.12
N LEU A 48 0.03 30.36 9.59
CA LEU A 48 0.17 29.94 8.20
C LEU A 48 -0.17 31.07 7.22
N ARG A 49 -1.27 31.80 7.49
CA ARG A 49 -1.70 32.92 6.66
C ARG A 49 -0.64 34.02 6.59
N GLN A 50 -0.03 34.37 7.73
CA GLN A 50 1.02 35.38 7.77
C GLN A 50 2.30 34.89 7.10
N ALA A 51 2.68 33.62 7.29
CA ALA A 51 3.84 33.01 6.63
C ALA A 51 3.72 33.07 5.09
N ILE A 52 2.54 32.75 4.53
CA ILE A 52 2.27 32.85 3.09
C ILE A 52 2.37 34.31 2.59
N ILE A 53 1.90 35.27 3.38
CA ILE A 53 1.99 36.70 3.05
C ILE A 53 3.45 37.15 2.99
N GLU A 54 4.26 36.75 3.97
CA GLU A 54 5.66 37.16 4.12
C GLU A 54 6.61 36.46 3.15
N ALA A 55 6.25 35.26 2.69
CA ALA A 55 7.06 34.48 1.76
C ALA A 55 7.21 35.14 0.37
N SER A 56 8.38 34.92 -0.21
CA SER A 56 8.71 35.19 -1.61
C SER A 56 8.32 34.01 -2.49
N ALA A 57 8.14 34.26 -3.79
CA ALA A 57 7.86 33.19 -4.74
C ALA A 57 9.02 32.18 -4.79
N GLY A 58 8.69 30.89 -4.65
CA GLY A 58 9.62 29.78 -4.60
C GLY A 58 10.03 29.37 -3.18
N ASP A 59 9.63 30.11 -2.15
CA ASP A 59 9.92 29.77 -0.77
C ASP A 59 9.21 28.48 -0.32
N THR A 60 9.77 27.84 0.69
CA THR A 60 9.15 26.73 1.41
C THR A 60 8.64 27.24 2.75
N ILE A 61 7.37 27.00 3.04
CA ILE A 61 6.73 27.24 4.33
C ILE A 61 6.84 25.94 5.14
N ASP A 62 7.58 25.98 6.25
CA ASP A 62 7.73 24.86 7.20
C ASP A 62 7.02 25.16 8.53
N PHE A 63 6.67 24.09 9.25
CA PHE A 63 5.89 24.16 10.49
C PHE A 63 6.73 23.74 11.69
N ASP A 64 6.55 24.45 12.82
CA ASP A 64 7.15 24.08 14.08
C ASP A 64 6.70 22.65 14.49
N PRO A 65 7.61 21.73 14.84
CA PRO A 65 7.27 20.39 15.30
C PRO A 65 6.32 20.34 16.50
N LEU A 66 6.22 21.42 17.27
CA LEU A 66 5.21 21.54 18.34
C LEU A 66 3.77 21.53 17.82
N LEU A 67 3.54 21.80 16.53
CA LEU A 67 2.23 21.75 15.87
C LEU A 67 1.79 20.33 15.46
N ALA A 68 2.63 19.31 15.67
CA ALA A 68 2.28 17.93 15.35
C ALA A 68 0.93 17.51 15.99
N GLY A 69 0.00 17.01 15.17
CA GLY A 69 -1.33 16.59 15.58
C GLY A 69 -2.29 17.72 16.00
N GLN A 70 -1.91 18.99 15.84
CA GLN A 70 -2.80 20.12 16.10
C GLN A 70 -3.67 20.46 14.88
N THR A 71 -4.66 21.32 15.09
CA THR A 71 -5.55 21.84 14.04
C THR A 71 -5.41 23.35 13.92
N ILE A 72 -5.18 23.84 12.71
CA ILE A 72 -5.33 25.24 12.32
C ILE A 72 -6.74 25.40 11.75
N ALA A 73 -7.66 25.91 12.56
CA ALA A 73 -9.03 26.20 12.14
C ALA A 73 -9.06 27.56 11.42
N LEU A 74 -9.51 27.56 10.17
CA LEU A 74 -9.57 28.77 9.37
C LEU A 74 -10.82 29.57 9.69
N VAL A 75 -10.70 30.91 9.64
CA VAL A 75 -11.85 31.83 9.69
C VAL A 75 -12.30 32.22 8.28
N SER A 76 -11.40 32.11 7.29
CA SER A 76 -11.68 32.38 5.88
C SER A 76 -10.71 31.64 4.97
N GLU A 77 -11.04 31.55 3.69
CA GLU A 77 -10.15 30.99 2.66
C GLU A 77 -8.72 31.58 2.69
N ILE A 78 -7.71 30.74 2.46
CA ILE A 78 -6.33 31.15 2.23
C ILE A 78 -6.08 31.23 0.71
N THR A 79 -5.80 32.44 0.21
CA THR A 79 -5.34 32.62 -1.16
C THR A 79 -3.82 32.40 -1.26
N ILE A 80 -3.40 31.52 -2.16
CA ILE A 80 -2.01 31.35 -2.57
C ILE A 80 -1.83 32.08 -3.90
N ASP A 81 -1.10 33.19 -3.87
CA ASP A 81 -0.96 34.12 -5.00
C ASP A 81 0.43 34.11 -5.65
N LYS A 82 1.33 33.25 -5.17
CA LYS A 82 2.71 33.10 -5.62
C LYS A 82 3.12 31.63 -5.54
N SER A 83 4.08 31.22 -6.37
CA SER A 83 4.59 29.84 -6.33
C SER A 83 5.19 29.54 -4.95
N LEU A 84 4.83 28.43 -4.32
CA LEU A 84 5.27 28.07 -2.96
C LEU A 84 5.33 26.56 -2.78
N THR A 85 6.17 26.13 -1.83
CA THR A 85 6.05 24.81 -1.21
C THR A 85 5.50 24.98 0.21
N ILE A 86 4.49 24.20 0.59
CA ILE A 86 3.94 24.14 1.95
C ILE A 86 4.20 22.72 2.46
N ASP A 87 5.09 22.56 3.44
CA ASP A 87 5.58 21.24 3.87
C ASP A 87 5.35 20.99 5.35
N GLY A 88 4.38 20.11 5.66
CA GLY A 88 4.05 19.67 7.01
C GLY A 88 4.97 18.59 7.58
N SER A 89 6.05 18.20 6.91
CA SER A 89 6.89 17.06 7.32
C SER A 89 7.48 17.19 8.72
N SER A 90 7.74 18.42 9.18
CA SER A 90 8.22 18.72 10.53
C SER A 90 7.12 18.59 11.60
N ALA A 91 5.85 18.67 11.22
CA ALA A 91 4.67 18.65 12.12
C ALA A 91 3.69 17.51 11.75
N PRO A 92 4.07 16.23 11.97
CA PRO A 92 3.27 15.09 11.52
C PRO A 92 1.85 15.11 12.10
N GLY A 93 0.86 14.90 11.23
CA GLY A 93 -0.55 14.87 11.60
C GLY A 93 -1.20 16.25 11.79
N LEU A 94 -0.52 17.34 11.44
CA LEU A 94 -1.11 18.68 11.43
C LEU A 94 -2.30 18.76 10.45
N ILE A 95 -3.39 19.36 10.93
CA ILE A 95 -4.63 19.55 10.17
C ILE A 95 -4.81 21.04 9.86
N ILE A 96 -5.06 21.36 8.60
CA ILE A 96 -5.61 22.66 8.17
C ILE A 96 -7.09 22.44 7.88
N SER A 97 -7.96 23.01 8.71
CA SER A 97 -9.40 22.75 8.68
C SER A 97 -10.21 23.96 8.23
N GLY A 98 -11.19 23.72 7.37
CA GLY A 98 -12.18 24.71 6.95
C GLY A 98 -13.42 24.79 7.86
N ASP A 99 -13.45 24.04 8.97
CA ASP A 99 -14.45 24.14 10.04
C ASP A 99 -14.10 25.33 10.95
N THR A 100 -14.90 26.39 10.89
CA THR A 100 -14.60 27.67 11.57
C THR A 100 -15.07 27.71 13.02
N ASP A 101 -16.01 26.84 13.40
CA ASP A 101 -16.63 26.84 14.72
C ASP A 101 -16.50 25.52 15.51
N SER A 102 -15.79 24.55 14.93
CA SER A 102 -15.46 23.24 15.50
C SER A 102 -16.67 22.36 15.78
N ASP A 103 -17.75 22.49 15.00
CA ASP A 103 -18.95 21.66 15.12
C ASP A 103 -18.87 20.34 14.33
N GLY A 104 -17.82 20.18 13.52
CA GLY A 104 -17.54 19.00 12.71
C GLY A 104 -18.16 19.03 11.31
N ASP A 105 -18.71 20.16 10.87
CA ASP A 105 -18.98 20.43 9.46
C ASP A 105 -18.09 21.57 8.91
N GLY A 106 -17.94 21.62 7.59
CA GLY A 106 -17.09 22.64 6.97
C GLY A 106 -17.82 23.96 6.76
N ASP A 107 -17.08 25.07 6.79
CA ASP A 107 -17.64 26.41 6.57
C ASP A 107 -17.01 27.16 5.40
N VAL A 108 -15.71 26.96 5.19
CA VAL A 108 -14.93 27.73 4.22
C VAL A 108 -14.05 26.84 3.35
N ARG A 109 -13.74 27.33 2.15
CA ARG A 109 -12.68 26.73 1.33
C ARG A 109 -11.35 26.83 2.09
N VAL A 110 -10.51 25.79 2.06
CA VAL A 110 -9.18 25.88 2.68
C VAL A 110 -8.22 26.74 1.84
N PHE A 111 -7.95 26.33 0.60
CA PHE A 111 -7.02 27.01 -0.30
C PHE A 111 -7.65 27.41 -1.64
N TYR A 112 -7.37 28.64 -2.05
CA TYR A 112 -7.53 29.09 -3.43
C TYR A 112 -6.17 29.34 -4.05
N VAL A 113 -5.83 28.59 -5.10
CA VAL A 113 -4.57 28.71 -5.82
C VAL A 113 -4.79 29.55 -7.06
N ASN A 114 -4.12 30.70 -7.14
CA ASN A 114 -4.19 31.61 -8.29
C ASN A 114 -3.63 30.96 -9.56
N SER A 115 -3.95 31.57 -10.71
CA SER A 115 -3.57 30.98 -11.99
C SER A 115 -2.09 31.25 -12.31
N GLY A 116 -1.43 30.28 -12.95
CA GLY A 116 -0.07 30.43 -13.47
C GLY A 116 1.05 30.34 -12.43
N ILE A 117 0.78 29.78 -11.24
CA ILE A 117 1.77 29.55 -10.18
C ILE A 117 1.93 28.06 -9.86
N GLU A 118 3.14 27.70 -9.44
CA GLU A 118 3.47 26.32 -9.05
C GLU A 118 3.32 26.17 -7.53
N VAL A 119 2.44 25.26 -7.10
CA VAL A 119 2.21 25.01 -5.67
C VAL A 119 2.49 23.55 -5.36
N THR A 120 3.34 23.32 -4.36
CA THR A 120 3.57 21.99 -3.78
C THR A 120 3.03 21.95 -2.36
N ILE A 121 2.26 20.92 -2.03
CA ILE A 121 1.76 20.66 -0.67
C ILE A 121 2.20 19.26 -0.24
N ASN A 122 2.88 19.18 0.89
CA ASN A 122 3.44 17.94 1.41
C ASN A 122 3.00 17.67 2.87
N HIS A 123 2.73 16.40 3.21
CA HIS A 123 2.64 15.91 4.60
C HIS A 123 1.63 16.64 5.51
N LEU A 124 0.48 17.04 4.96
CA LEU A 124 -0.58 17.73 5.70
C LEU A 124 -1.89 16.95 5.66
N THR A 125 -2.76 17.20 6.63
CA THR A 125 -4.18 16.91 6.50
C THR A 125 -4.92 18.19 6.14
N ILE A 126 -5.73 18.16 5.08
CA ILE A 126 -6.62 19.24 4.69
C ILE A 126 -8.05 18.72 4.84
N ALA A 127 -8.77 19.25 5.82
CA ALA A 127 -10.03 18.67 6.25
C ALA A 127 -11.16 19.70 6.33
N ASP A 128 -12.38 19.19 6.29
CA ASP A 128 -13.62 19.91 6.63
C ASP A 128 -13.74 21.25 5.86
N GLY A 129 -13.21 21.30 4.64
CA GLY A 129 -13.34 22.45 3.77
C GLY A 129 -14.68 22.44 3.05
N ARG A 130 -15.38 23.59 2.99
CA ARG A 130 -16.68 23.70 2.33
C ARG A 130 -16.77 24.90 1.40
N ALA A 131 -17.14 24.64 0.14
CA ALA A 131 -17.25 25.68 -0.87
C ALA A 131 -18.22 25.30 -1.99
N ASP A 132 -18.45 26.18 -2.96
CA ASP A 132 -19.19 25.78 -4.17
C ASP A 132 -18.38 24.79 -5.03
N GLN A 133 -17.07 25.00 -5.14
CA GLN A 133 -16.12 24.21 -5.93
C GLN A 133 -14.84 24.03 -5.11
N GLY A 134 -14.34 22.80 -5.00
CA GLY A 134 -13.10 22.53 -4.27
C GLY A 134 -13.23 22.93 -2.81
N GLY A 135 -13.86 22.11 -1.98
CA GLY A 135 -14.00 22.37 -0.54
C GLY A 135 -12.64 22.53 0.13
N ALA A 136 -11.66 21.68 -0.20
CA ALA A 136 -10.29 21.88 0.21
C ALA A 136 -9.57 22.88 -0.71
N ILE A 137 -9.41 22.53 -1.98
CA ILE A 137 -8.56 23.27 -2.92
C ILE A 137 -9.34 23.62 -4.17
N TYR A 138 -9.34 24.90 -4.51
CA TYR A 138 -9.65 25.37 -5.84
C TYR A 138 -8.36 25.75 -6.57
N HIS A 139 -8.02 25.00 -7.61
CA HIS A 139 -6.85 25.30 -8.46
C HIS A 139 -7.29 26.00 -9.73
N SER A 140 -7.06 27.31 -9.83
CA SER A 140 -7.61 28.16 -10.90
C SER A 140 -6.92 28.03 -12.27
N GLY A 141 -5.92 27.16 -12.42
CA GLY A 141 -5.41 26.80 -13.74
C GLY A 141 -3.99 27.29 -14.07
N GLY A 142 -3.41 26.75 -15.14
CA GLY A 142 -2.30 27.38 -15.86
C GLY A 142 -0.88 27.09 -15.35
N ALA A 143 -0.72 26.25 -14.33
CA ALA A 143 0.57 25.78 -13.82
C ALA A 143 0.42 24.48 -13.00
N GLN A 144 1.53 23.99 -12.45
CA GLN A 144 1.61 22.72 -11.73
C GLN A 144 1.04 22.82 -10.31
N LEU A 145 0.15 21.88 -9.94
CA LEU A 145 -0.16 21.56 -8.56
C LEU A 145 0.47 20.20 -8.21
N THR A 146 1.26 20.14 -7.14
CA THR A 146 1.89 18.92 -6.67
C THR A 146 1.45 18.63 -5.24
N ILE A 147 0.93 17.42 -5.02
CA ILE A 147 0.38 16.96 -3.75
C ILE A 147 1.09 15.66 -3.38
N ASN A 148 1.83 15.65 -2.26
CA ASN A 148 2.54 14.47 -1.78
C ASN A 148 2.19 14.15 -0.34
N ASP A 149 1.76 12.93 -0.07
CA ASP A 149 1.52 12.46 1.30
C ASP A 149 0.51 13.34 2.05
N VAL A 150 -0.51 13.83 1.33
CA VAL A 150 -1.56 14.68 1.88
C VAL A 150 -2.83 13.85 2.11
N ILE A 151 -3.52 14.13 3.21
CA ILE A 151 -4.83 13.57 3.51
C ILE A 151 -5.89 14.63 3.25
N PHE A 152 -6.83 14.38 2.35
CA PHE A 152 -8.05 15.16 2.15
C PHE A 152 -9.22 14.45 2.81
N SER A 153 -9.75 15.01 3.90
CA SER A 153 -10.81 14.38 4.69
C SER A 153 -12.05 15.25 4.78
N HIS A 154 -13.22 14.68 4.49
CA HIS A 154 -14.53 15.34 4.73
C HIS A 154 -14.70 16.73 4.09
N ASN A 155 -14.05 16.99 2.96
CA ASN A 155 -14.24 18.23 2.24
C ASN A 155 -15.48 18.15 1.35
N GLU A 156 -16.29 19.20 1.34
CA GLU A 156 -17.58 19.27 0.64
C GLU A 156 -17.61 20.38 -0.41
N ALA A 157 -18.08 20.05 -1.61
CA ALA A 157 -18.56 21.03 -2.58
C ALA A 157 -20.10 21.00 -2.62
N ILE A 158 -20.76 22.08 -2.20
CA ILE A 158 -22.22 22.04 -1.95
C ILE A 158 -23.04 22.17 -3.25
N ASN A 159 -22.65 23.08 -4.14
CA ASN A 159 -23.44 23.47 -5.31
C ASN A 159 -22.81 23.11 -6.66
N SER A 160 -21.54 22.66 -6.68
CA SER A 160 -20.85 22.32 -7.93
C SER A 160 -20.03 21.04 -7.81
N HIS A 161 -18.69 21.11 -7.89
CA HIS A 161 -17.89 19.92 -8.19
C HIS A 161 -16.57 19.89 -7.41
N GLY A 162 -16.04 18.69 -7.22
CA GLY A 162 -14.74 18.46 -6.58
C GLY A 162 -14.80 18.72 -5.08
N GLY A 163 -15.19 17.73 -4.28
CA GLY A 163 -15.37 17.94 -2.84
C GLY A 163 -14.08 18.31 -2.16
N ALA A 164 -12.99 17.58 -2.45
CA ALA A 164 -11.65 17.99 -2.06
C ALA A 164 -11.08 19.01 -3.05
N ILE A 165 -10.83 18.59 -4.29
CA ILE A 165 -10.08 19.39 -5.26
C ILE A 165 -10.93 19.66 -6.49
N TYR A 166 -11.06 20.95 -6.82
CA TYR A 166 -11.48 21.40 -8.14
C TYR A 166 -10.26 21.83 -8.94
N ILE A 167 -10.05 21.19 -10.09
CA ILE A 167 -8.96 21.52 -11.01
C ILE A 167 -9.56 22.28 -12.18
N ASP A 168 -9.25 23.58 -12.26
CA ASP A 168 -9.57 24.43 -13.39
C ASP A 168 -8.51 24.34 -14.50
N THR A 169 -8.87 24.87 -15.66
CA THR A 169 -8.30 24.55 -16.98
C THR A 169 -6.77 24.75 -17.09
N ASN A 170 -6.10 23.93 -17.92
CA ASN A 170 -4.67 24.01 -18.29
C ASN A 170 -3.64 23.70 -17.19
N SER A 171 -4.02 22.93 -16.19
CA SER A 171 -3.12 22.53 -15.11
C SER A 171 -2.50 21.17 -15.36
N ASN A 172 -1.25 21.02 -14.94
CA ASN A 172 -0.71 19.70 -14.61
C ASN A 172 -0.90 19.47 -13.12
N VAL A 173 -1.34 18.26 -12.75
CA VAL A 173 -1.56 17.91 -11.35
C VAL A 173 -0.90 16.57 -11.07
N ASP A 174 0.00 16.54 -10.10
CA ASP A 174 0.68 15.34 -9.65
C ASP A 174 0.27 15.05 -8.21
N ILE A 175 -0.38 13.91 -8.00
CA ILE A 175 -0.85 13.44 -6.70
C ILE A 175 -0.16 12.13 -6.41
N THR A 176 0.64 12.09 -5.34
CA THR A 176 1.43 10.91 -4.97
C THR A 176 1.20 10.58 -3.50
N ARG A 177 1.00 9.28 -3.19
CA ARG A 177 0.89 8.77 -1.82
C ARG A 177 -0.14 9.49 -0.94
N SER A 178 -1.21 9.98 -1.56
CA SER A 178 -2.21 10.82 -0.89
C SER A 178 -3.50 10.04 -0.64
N ILE A 179 -4.27 10.47 0.36
CA ILE A 179 -5.50 9.81 0.79
C ILE A 179 -6.66 10.80 0.63
N PHE A 180 -7.70 10.41 -0.09
CA PHE A 180 -8.96 11.13 -0.22
C PHE A 180 -10.04 10.30 0.46
N THR A 181 -10.57 10.79 1.58
CA THR A 181 -11.58 10.07 2.34
C THR A 181 -12.76 10.92 2.77
N GLY A 182 -13.97 10.39 2.64
CA GLY A 182 -15.18 11.07 3.11
C GLY A 182 -15.51 12.37 2.38
N ASN A 183 -14.89 12.68 1.24
CA ASN A 183 -15.15 13.93 0.52
C ASN A 183 -16.42 13.81 -0.31
N THR A 184 -17.19 14.91 -0.40
CA THR A 184 -18.51 14.91 -1.03
C THR A 184 -18.71 16.05 -2.02
N ALA A 185 -19.37 15.78 -3.14
CA ALA A 185 -19.77 16.80 -4.11
C ALA A 185 -20.85 16.27 -5.05
N PRO A 186 -21.66 17.12 -5.71
CA PRO A 186 -22.51 16.67 -6.81
C PRO A 186 -21.75 15.96 -7.93
N ARG A 187 -20.49 16.31 -8.22
CA ARG A 187 -19.66 15.52 -9.16
C ARG A 187 -18.22 15.48 -8.71
N GLY A 188 -17.62 14.28 -8.77
CA GLY A 188 -16.25 14.07 -8.32
C GLY A 188 -16.15 14.32 -6.82
N GLY A 189 -16.72 13.41 -6.02
CA GLY A 189 -16.79 13.59 -4.56
C GLY A 189 -15.43 13.94 -3.94
N ALA A 190 -14.34 13.40 -4.46
CA ALA A 190 -12.99 13.87 -4.15
C ALA A 190 -12.50 14.92 -5.15
N ILE A 191 -12.37 14.56 -6.44
CA ILE A 191 -11.70 15.39 -7.43
C ILE A 191 -12.61 15.62 -8.64
N PHE A 192 -12.73 16.88 -9.04
CA PHE A 192 -13.30 17.25 -10.32
C PHE A 192 -12.25 17.86 -11.23
N VAL A 193 -12.17 17.35 -12.45
CA VAL A 193 -11.27 17.84 -13.50
C VAL A 193 -12.08 18.61 -14.54
N ALA A 194 -11.95 19.94 -14.53
CA ALA A 194 -12.65 20.85 -15.44
C ALA A 194 -11.94 21.03 -16.80
N ASN A 195 -12.68 21.64 -17.74
CA ASN A 195 -12.46 21.88 -19.20
C ASN A 195 -11.12 22.58 -19.59
N ILE A 196 -10.86 23.17 -20.78
CA ILE A 196 -10.29 22.57 -22.02
C ILE A 196 -8.91 23.19 -22.40
N SER A 197 -7.88 22.35 -22.48
CA SER A 197 -6.99 22.20 -23.66
C SER A 197 -6.39 20.78 -23.61
N ALA A 198 -6.09 20.17 -24.76
CA ALA A 198 -5.59 18.77 -24.83
C ALA A 198 -4.18 18.56 -24.22
N ALA A 199 -3.66 19.54 -23.46
CA ALA A 199 -2.32 19.54 -22.90
C ALA A 199 -2.27 19.27 -21.37
N GLY A 200 -3.39 19.39 -20.65
CA GLY A 200 -3.41 19.11 -19.20
C GLY A 200 -3.23 17.63 -18.90
N ILE A 201 -2.42 17.32 -17.88
CA ILE A 201 -2.16 15.97 -17.40
C ILE A 201 -2.44 15.88 -15.89
N VAL A 202 -3.21 14.89 -15.48
CA VAL A 202 -3.39 14.54 -14.06
C VAL A 202 -2.75 13.18 -13.81
N ASN A 203 -1.70 13.13 -13.01
CA ASN A 203 -1.06 11.90 -12.57
C ASN A 203 -1.44 11.61 -11.12
N ILE A 204 -2.00 10.43 -10.87
CA ILE A 204 -2.37 9.94 -9.54
C ILE A 204 -1.61 8.64 -9.32
N LYS A 205 -0.73 8.61 -8.33
CA LYS A 205 0.13 7.47 -8.02
C LYS A 205 0.04 7.08 -6.57
N GLN A 206 -0.03 5.78 -6.31
CA GLN A 206 0.09 5.23 -4.95
C GLN A 206 -0.91 5.84 -3.95
N SER A 207 -2.08 6.24 -4.43
CA SER A 207 -3.04 7.04 -3.66
C SER A 207 -4.32 6.26 -3.38
N SER A 208 -5.03 6.59 -2.30
CA SER A 208 -6.27 5.93 -1.90
C SER A 208 -7.46 6.87 -1.98
N PHE A 209 -8.55 6.43 -2.59
CA PHE A 209 -9.83 7.11 -2.64
C PHE A 209 -10.87 6.23 -1.94
N THR A 210 -11.22 6.58 -0.71
CA THR A 210 -12.00 5.72 0.17
C THR A 210 -13.23 6.43 0.72
N ASN A 211 -14.41 5.88 0.47
CA ASN A 211 -15.68 6.42 0.98
C ASN A 211 -15.93 7.88 0.56
N ASN A 212 -15.54 8.27 -0.66
CA ASN A 212 -15.95 9.54 -1.23
C ASN A 212 -17.33 9.38 -1.88
N GLY A 213 -18.15 10.43 -1.82
CA GLY A 213 -19.55 10.38 -2.18
C GLY A 213 -19.96 11.42 -3.21
N ALA A 214 -20.83 11.05 -4.15
CA ALA A 214 -21.63 12.03 -4.88
C ALA A 214 -23.05 12.10 -4.32
N ASN A 215 -23.53 13.32 -4.01
CA ASN A 215 -24.87 13.56 -3.46
C ASN A 215 -25.96 13.49 -4.55
N SER A 216 -27.24 13.68 -4.18
CA SER A 216 -28.41 13.42 -5.04
C SER A 216 -28.31 14.03 -6.44
N ASP A 217 -28.50 13.19 -7.47
CA ASP A 217 -28.31 13.46 -8.92
C ASP A 217 -26.84 13.63 -9.36
N GLY A 218 -25.91 13.23 -8.49
CA GLY A 218 -24.49 13.35 -8.69
C GLY A 218 -23.79 12.13 -9.28
N MET A 219 -22.60 12.34 -9.86
CA MET A 219 -21.85 11.30 -10.58
C MET A 219 -20.34 11.32 -10.26
N GLY A 220 -19.73 10.14 -10.19
CA GLY A 220 -18.33 9.97 -9.87
C GLY A 220 -18.06 10.20 -8.38
N GLY A 221 -18.31 9.18 -7.56
CA GLY A 221 -18.16 9.29 -6.09
C GLY A 221 -16.75 9.69 -5.66
N ALA A 222 -15.71 9.31 -6.43
CA ALA A 222 -14.35 9.79 -6.24
C ALA A 222 -13.96 10.86 -7.28
N ILE A 223 -13.93 10.50 -8.56
CA ILE A 223 -13.35 11.36 -9.61
C ILE A 223 -14.34 11.56 -10.74
N CYS A 224 -14.50 12.82 -11.16
CA CYS A 224 -15.22 13.18 -12.37
C CYS A 224 -14.29 13.86 -13.36
N ILE A 225 -14.13 13.24 -14.54
CA ILE A 225 -13.25 13.69 -15.61
C ILE A 225 -14.11 14.25 -16.74
N THR A 226 -13.85 15.50 -17.09
CA THR A 226 -14.50 16.17 -18.21
C THR A 226 -13.47 16.56 -19.29
N ASN A 227 -13.94 16.61 -20.54
CA ASN A 227 -13.32 17.25 -21.72
C ASN A 227 -11.80 17.07 -21.98
N GLY A 228 -11.39 15.94 -22.56
CA GLY A 228 -10.13 15.77 -23.32
C GLY A 228 -8.84 15.65 -22.51
N VAL A 229 -8.89 15.70 -21.18
CA VAL A 229 -7.70 15.62 -20.30
C VAL A 229 -7.14 14.20 -20.25
N ASN A 230 -5.81 14.08 -20.17
CA ASN A 230 -5.17 12.80 -19.89
C ASN A 230 -5.08 12.57 -18.38
N VAL A 231 -5.70 11.50 -17.89
CA VAL A 231 -5.68 11.13 -16.47
C VAL A 231 -5.03 9.76 -16.34
N PHE A 232 -3.89 9.73 -15.64
CA PHE A 232 -3.11 8.52 -15.40
C PHE A 232 -3.22 8.14 -13.93
N ILE A 233 -3.79 6.97 -13.66
CA ILE A 233 -3.93 6.41 -12.32
C ILE A 233 -3.06 5.16 -12.24
N GLU A 234 -2.11 5.13 -11.33
CA GLU A 234 -1.17 4.03 -11.16
C GLU A 234 -1.04 3.63 -9.68
N GLN A 235 -0.95 2.32 -9.41
CA GLN A 235 -0.67 1.79 -8.07
C GLN A 235 -1.66 2.27 -7.00
N SER A 236 -2.90 2.58 -7.37
CA SER A 236 -3.87 3.30 -6.52
C SER A 236 -5.09 2.45 -6.19
N THR A 237 -5.80 2.81 -5.12
CA THR A 237 -6.98 2.08 -4.65
C THR A 237 -8.20 2.96 -4.58
N PHE A 238 -9.31 2.48 -5.15
CA PHE A 238 -10.63 3.10 -5.04
C PHE A 238 -11.57 2.14 -4.33
N SER A 239 -11.99 2.49 -3.12
CA SER A 239 -12.79 1.59 -2.29
C SER A 239 -13.98 2.26 -1.61
N GLY A 240 -15.16 1.65 -1.68
CA GLY A 240 -16.32 2.16 -0.95
C GLY A 240 -16.81 3.53 -1.42
N ASN A 241 -16.41 3.99 -2.61
CA ASN A 241 -16.93 5.26 -3.14
C ASN A 241 -18.36 5.03 -3.65
N THR A 242 -19.24 5.99 -3.37
CA THR A 242 -20.69 5.81 -3.51
C THR A 242 -21.31 6.95 -4.31
N THR A 243 -22.31 6.64 -5.13
CA THR A 243 -23.23 7.63 -5.69
C THR A 243 -24.67 7.13 -5.62
N ASP A 244 -25.60 8.06 -5.44
CA ASP A 244 -27.03 7.77 -5.45
C ASP A 244 -27.63 7.74 -6.88
N ASP A 245 -26.82 8.03 -7.90
CA ASP A 245 -27.22 7.96 -9.31
C ASP A 245 -26.29 7.03 -10.10
N ALA A 246 -25.17 7.54 -10.64
CA ALA A 246 -24.31 6.77 -11.53
C ALA A 246 -22.82 6.91 -11.20
N CYS A 247 -22.03 5.91 -11.62
CA CYS A 247 -20.57 5.94 -11.62
C CYS A 247 -19.98 6.02 -10.21
N GLY A 248 -19.93 4.88 -9.51
CA GLY A 248 -19.67 4.83 -8.07
C GLY A 248 -18.31 5.40 -7.66
N ALA A 249 -17.25 5.14 -8.45
CA ALA A 249 -15.93 5.74 -8.21
C ALA A 249 -15.56 6.78 -9.26
N ILE A 250 -15.49 6.39 -10.54
CA ILE A 250 -14.92 7.23 -11.60
C ILE A 250 -15.93 7.41 -12.73
N VAL A 251 -16.11 8.64 -13.18
CA VAL A 251 -16.78 8.95 -14.46
C VAL A 251 -15.80 9.59 -15.43
N ASN A 252 -15.67 8.99 -16.61
CA ASN A 252 -14.89 9.51 -17.73
C ASN A 252 -15.81 9.95 -18.87
N TYR A 253 -16.16 11.23 -18.94
CA TYR A 253 -17.05 11.72 -20.00
C TYR A 253 -16.35 11.89 -21.34
N TYR A 254 -15.19 12.53 -21.34
CA TYR A 254 -14.51 12.94 -22.57
C TYR A 254 -12.99 12.90 -22.43
N GLY A 255 -12.45 12.34 -21.35
CA GLY A 255 -11.01 12.27 -21.11
C GLY A 255 -10.36 11.02 -21.72
N ASN A 256 -9.04 11.00 -21.65
CA ASN A 256 -8.24 9.81 -21.90
C ASN A 256 -7.76 9.25 -20.56
N LEU A 257 -8.48 8.24 -20.07
CA LEU A 257 -8.25 7.62 -18.78
C LEU A 257 -7.35 6.39 -18.94
N VAL A 258 -6.24 6.34 -18.20
CA VAL A 258 -5.41 5.14 -18.08
C VAL A 258 -5.35 4.74 -16.62
N ILE A 259 -5.78 3.52 -16.31
CA ILE A 259 -5.68 2.92 -14.99
C ILE A 259 -4.72 1.73 -15.09
N LYS A 260 -3.65 1.76 -14.30
CA LYS A 260 -2.62 0.73 -14.30
C LYS A 260 -2.33 0.21 -12.89
N ASN A 261 -2.14 -1.10 -12.73
CA ASN A 261 -1.68 -1.69 -11.46
C ASN A 261 -2.51 -1.23 -10.26
N SER A 262 -3.83 -1.13 -10.41
CA SER A 262 -4.69 -0.47 -9.43
C SER A 262 -5.88 -1.36 -9.06
N THR A 263 -6.39 -1.17 -7.84
CA THR A 263 -7.54 -1.93 -7.32
C THR A 263 -8.76 -1.01 -7.21
N LEU A 264 -9.88 -1.40 -7.82
CA LEU A 264 -11.17 -0.73 -7.68
C LEU A 264 -12.17 -1.72 -7.08
N THR A 265 -12.57 -1.54 -5.83
CA THR A 265 -13.38 -2.55 -5.14
C THR A 265 -14.44 -2.00 -4.20
N GLY A 266 -15.60 -2.65 -4.13
CA GLY A 266 -16.64 -2.24 -3.18
C GLY A 266 -17.25 -0.87 -3.48
N ASN A 267 -17.12 -0.35 -4.71
CA ASN A 267 -17.73 0.92 -5.09
C ASN A 267 -19.19 0.70 -5.53
N TYR A 268 -20.04 1.67 -5.26
CA TYR A 268 -21.48 1.55 -5.42
C TYR A 268 -22.06 2.72 -6.22
N ALA A 269 -22.91 2.39 -7.19
CA ALA A 269 -23.83 3.34 -7.81
C ALA A 269 -25.24 2.74 -7.80
N LEU A 270 -26.27 3.58 -7.79
CA LEU A 270 -27.64 3.09 -7.90
C LEU A 270 -27.91 2.54 -9.30
N ASN A 271 -27.55 3.27 -10.35
CA ASN A 271 -27.99 3.01 -11.72
C ASN A 271 -26.93 2.28 -12.55
N VAL A 272 -25.79 2.91 -12.84
CA VAL A 272 -24.80 2.36 -13.78
C VAL A 272 -23.38 2.47 -13.28
N GLY A 273 -22.54 1.48 -13.63
CA GLY A 273 -21.08 1.54 -13.45
C GLY A 273 -20.65 1.66 -11.99
N GLY A 274 -20.69 0.56 -11.24
CA GLY A 274 -20.37 0.60 -9.81
C GLY A 274 -18.95 1.11 -9.52
N ALA A 275 -17.98 0.80 -10.38
CA ALA A 275 -16.65 1.40 -10.32
C ALA A 275 -16.44 2.50 -11.36
N LEU A 276 -16.76 2.23 -12.63
CA LEU A 276 -16.38 3.08 -13.75
C LEU A 276 -17.53 3.26 -14.74
N CYS A 277 -17.80 4.51 -15.09
CA CYS A 277 -18.49 4.83 -16.34
C CYS A 277 -17.51 5.42 -17.35
N ASN A 278 -17.54 4.92 -18.57
CA ASN A 278 -16.71 5.42 -19.66
C ASN A 278 -17.57 5.84 -20.86
N ALA A 279 -17.51 7.12 -21.21
CA ALA A 279 -18.10 7.69 -22.42
C ALA A 279 -17.04 8.24 -23.39
N SER A 280 -15.77 7.87 -23.19
CA SER A 280 -14.64 8.27 -24.04
C SER A 280 -13.55 7.18 -24.07
N SER A 281 -12.27 7.51 -24.02
CA SER A 281 -11.17 6.53 -24.02
C SER A 281 -10.81 6.09 -22.59
N ALA A 282 -10.89 4.80 -22.31
CA ALA A 282 -10.39 4.20 -21.07
C ALA A 282 -9.51 2.98 -21.35
N THR A 283 -8.32 2.94 -20.76
CA THR A 283 -7.40 1.79 -20.78
C THR A 283 -7.19 1.28 -19.37
N LEU A 284 -7.58 0.03 -19.12
CA LEU A 284 -7.32 -0.70 -17.89
C LEU A 284 -6.24 -1.73 -18.17
N LEU A 285 -5.16 -1.66 -17.40
CA LEU A 285 -4.01 -2.52 -17.56
C LEU A 285 -3.59 -3.06 -16.20
N GLN A 286 -3.62 -4.37 -16.04
CA GLN A 286 -3.23 -5.00 -14.79
C GLN A 286 -4.04 -4.41 -13.62
N VAL A 287 -5.36 -4.38 -13.77
CA VAL A 287 -6.30 -3.82 -12.79
C VAL A 287 -7.08 -4.95 -12.13
N THR A 288 -7.38 -4.80 -10.84
CA THR A 288 -8.34 -5.66 -10.13
C THR A 288 -9.61 -4.86 -9.85
N LEU A 289 -10.70 -5.15 -10.54
CA LEU A 289 -12.00 -4.48 -10.42
C LEU A 289 -13.06 -5.49 -9.95
N VAL A 290 -13.35 -5.51 -8.65
CA VAL A 290 -14.14 -6.58 -8.00
C VAL A 290 -15.09 -6.05 -6.92
N GLU A 291 -16.21 -6.73 -6.67
CA GLU A 291 -17.20 -6.35 -5.64
C GLU A 291 -17.83 -4.95 -5.81
N ASN A 292 -17.81 -4.40 -7.02
CA ASN A 292 -18.52 -3.16 -7.31
C ASN A 292 -19.97 -3.46 -7.67
N THR A 293 -20.88 -2.54 -7.35
CA THR A 293 -22.33 -2.76 -7.48
C THR A 293 -23.01 -1.61 -8.21
N ALA A 294 -23.86 -1.94 -9.19
CA ALA A 294 -24.79 -1.02 -9.85
C ALA A 294 -25.97 -1.79 -10.45
N ASN A 295 -27.06 -1.14 -10.87
CA ASN A 295 -28.16 -1.85 -11.54
C ASN A 295 -27.78 -2.42 -12.91
N GLU A 296 -26.91 -1.74 -13.65
CA GLU A 296 -26.36 -2.16 -14.94
C GLU A 296 -24.85 -1.89 -15.02
N GLY A 297 -24.07 -2.87 -15.51
CA GLY A 297 -22.61 -2.77 -15.51
C GLY A 297 -22.05 -2.66 -14.10
N GLY A 298 -22.26 -3.69 -13.27
CA GLY A 298 -21.92 -3.66 -11.84
C GLY A 298 -20.48 -3.23 -11.58
N GLY A 299 -19.55 -3.66 -12.43
CA GLY A 299 -18.19 -3.12 -12.48
C GLY A 299 -18.10 -1.88 -13.36
N ILE A 300 -18.31 -2.05 -14.66
CA ILE A 300 -18.07 -1.04 -15.68
C ILE A 300 -19.31 -0.83 -16.54
N TYR A 301 -19.66 0.44 -16.76
CA TYR A 301 -20.60 0.88 -17.78
C TYR A 301 -19.83 1.59 -18.91
N ASN A 302 -19.76 0.98 -20.09
CA ASN A 302 -19.17 1.57 -21.27
C ASN A 302 -20.27 2.10 -22.19
N ASP A 303 -20.41 3.43 -22.24
CA ASP A 303 -21.50 4.15 -22.90
C ASP A 303 -21.32 4.15 -24.44
N ALA A 304 -22.29 4.72 -25.16
CA ALA A 304 -22.38 4.74 -26.62
C ALA A 304 -21.15 5.30 -27.36
N SER A 305 -20.34 6.13 -26.70
CA SER A 305 -19.08 6.69 -27.24
C SER A 305 -17.83 6.11 -26.58
N GLY A 306 -18.01 5.13 -25.68
CA GLY A 306 -16.96 4.55 -24.86
C GLY A 306 -16.05 3.60 -25.64
N GLN A 307 -14.76 3.88 -25.64
CA GLN A 307 -13.70 3.00 -26.12
C GLN A 307 -12.94 2.43 -24.93
N LEU A 308 -13.22 1.18 -24.59
CA LEU A 308 -12.64 0.51 -23.44
C LEU A 308 -11.62 -0.55 -23.89
N THR A 309 -10.39 -0.40 -23.43
CA THR A 309 -9.34 -1.42 -23.59
C THR A 309 -9.01 -2.04 -22.25
N ILE A 310 -9.03 -3.37 -22.15
CA ILE A 310 -8.71 -4.10 -20.93
C ILE A 310 -7.60 -5.12 -21.20
N THR A 311 -6.54 -5.08 -20.40
CA THR A 311 -5.36 -5.94 -20.57
C THR A 311 -4.88 -6.51 -19.24
N ASN A 312 -4.63 -7.83 -19.18
CA ASN A 312 -4.13 -8.52 -17.98
C ASN A 312 -4.88 -8.18 -16.68
N SER A 313 -6.19 -7.95 -16.75
CA SER A 313 -6.99 -7.43 -15.64
C SER A 313 -8.06 -8.42 -15.18
N ILE A 314 -8.46 -8.29 -13.92
CA ILE A 314 -9.57 -9.02 -13.32
C ILE A 314 -10.78 -8.07 -13.26
N VAL A 315 -11.88 -8.45 -13.90
CA VAL A 315 -13.20 -7.81 -13.73
C VAL A 315 -14.18 -8.93 -13.38
N SER A 316 -14.34 -9.20 -12.09
CA SER A 316 -15.03 -10.40 -11.59
C SER A 316 -15.70 -10.14 -10.24
N GLY A 317 -16.84 -10.80 -9.99
CA GLY A 317 -17.54 -10.72 -8.72
C GLY A 317 -18.16 -9.34 -8.47
N ASN A 318 -18.37 -8.55 -9.52
CA ASN A 318 -19.20 -7.35 -9.44
C ASN A 318 -20.68 -7.75 -9.52
N THR A 319 -21.57 -6.90 -9.02
CA THR A 319 -23.00 -7.22 -8.86
C THR A 319 -23.88 -6.24 -9.62
N SER A 320 -24.81 -6.78 -10.42
CA SER A 320 -25.88 -6.00 -11.02
C SER A 320 -27.12 -6.84 -11.33
N THR A 321 -28.22 -6.18 -11.71
CA THR A 321 -29.44 -6.86 -12.17
C THR A 321 -29.29 -7.39 -13.59
N SER A 322 -28.58 -6.65 -14.44
CA SER A 322 -28.16 -7.02 -15.79
C SER A 322 -26.68 -6.70 -15.97
N SER A 323 -25.90 -7.67 -16.44
CA SER A 323 -24.49 -7.46 -16.82
C SER A 323 -23.57 -7.15 -15.62
N PRO A 324 -23.30 -8.16 -14.76
CA PRO A 324 -22.64 -7.95 -13.47
C PRO A 324 -21.28 -7.29 -13.57
N GLU A 325 -20.51 -7.59 -14.62
CA GLU A 325 -19.13 -7.12 -14.74
C GLU A 325 -19.02 -5.90 -15.65
N ILE A 326 -19.45 -6.05 -16.91
CA ILE A 326 -19.31 -5.01 -17.93
C ILE A 326 -20.59 -4.94 -18.75
N PHE A 327 -21.20 -3.77 -18.76
CA PHE A 327 -22.14 -3.40 -19.82
C PHE A 327 -21.40 -2.60 -20.89
N ASN A 328 -21.50 -3.03 -22.14
CA ASN A 328 -20.99 -2.31 -23.29
C ASN A 328 -22.15 -1.90 -24.21
N SER A 329 -22.36 -0.60 -24.43
CA SER A 329 -23.41 -0.14 -25.36
C SER A 329 -23.21 -0.76 -26.75
N THR A 330 -24.31 -1.11 -27.41
CA THR A 330 -24.31 -1.63 -28.78
C THR A 330 -24.33 -0.54 -29.86
N ASP A 331 -24.31 0.74 -29.46
CA ASP A 331 -24.22 1.85 -30.38
C ASP A 331 -22.88 1.87 -31.11
N THR A 332 -22.86 2.41 -32.34
CA THR A 332 -21.74 2.28 -33.27
C THR A 332 -20.44 2.94 -32.82
N GLY A 333 -20.45 3.78 -31.78
CA GLY A 333 -19.27 4.42 -31.21
C GLY A 333 -18.63 3.66 -30.04
N SER A 334 -19.31 2.64 -29.51
CA SER A 334 -18.88 1.90 -28.33
C SER A 334 -18.02 0.69 -28.70
N THR A 335 -16.90 0.48 -28.02
CA THR A 335 -16.03 -0.68 -28.22
C THR A 335 -15.48 -1.22 -26.91
N LEU A 336 -15.40 -2.56 -26.84
CA LEU A 336 -14.66 -3.29 -25.82
C LEU A 336 -13.53 -4.10 -26.50
N THR A 337 -12.30 -3.70 -26.24
CA THR A 337 -11.09 -4.38 -26.72
C THR A 337 -10.43 -5.10 -25.55
N SER A 338 -10.44 -6.44 -25.59
CA SER A 338 -9.70 -7.28 -24.64
C SER A 338 -8.38 -7.70 -25.27
N THR A 339 -7.27 -7.47 -24.57
CA THR A 339 -5.94 -7.96 -24.97
C THR A 339 -5.22 -8.65 -23.80
N GLY A 340 -4.13 -9.37 -24.08
CA GLY A 340 -3.44 -10.18 -23.05
C GLY A 340 -4.32 -11.31 -22.51
N LYS A 341 -4.33 -11.50 -21.18
CA LYS A 341 -5.16 -12.48 -20.47
C LYS A 341 -5.97 -11.82 -19.37
N ASN A 342 -7.25 -11.55 -19.63
CA ASN A 342 -8.18 -11.02 -18.63
C ASN A 342 -8.97 -12.12 -17.91
N ILE A 343 -9.49 -11.85 -16.72
CA ILE A 343 -10.52 -12.67 -16.08
C ILE A 343 -11.82 -11.88 -16.08
N PHE A 344 -12.87 -12.45 -16.68
CA PHE A 344 -14.19 -11.87 -16.73
C PHE A 344 -15.23 -12.80 -16.11
N GLY A 345 -16.17 -12.22 -15.36
CA GLY A 345 -17.32 -12.93 -14.84
C GLY A 345 -16.98 -13.88 -13.71
N ILE A 346 -17.95 -14.72 -13.37
CA ILE A 346 -17.88 -15.65 -12.24
C ILE A 346 -18.90 -16.78 -12.44
N ASN A 347 -18.67 -17.93 -11.81
CA ASN A 347 -19.61 -19.05 -11.80
C ASN A 347 -20.09 -19.49 -13.21
N GLY A 348 -19.18 -19.50 -14.20
CA GLY A 348 -19.45 -19.92 -15.58
C GLY A 348 -20.08 -18.86 -16.50
N GLY A 349 -20.46 -17.69 -15.98
CA GLY A 349 -20.93 -16.57 -16.80
C GLY A 349 -19.80 -15.64 -17.18
N SER A 350 -19.80 -15.10 -18.41
CA SER A 350 -18.83 -14.07 -18.83
C SER A 350 -19.02 -12.75 -18.10
N GLY A 351 -20.26 -12.45 -17.70
CA GLY A 351 -20.62 -11.19 -17.05
C GLY A 351 -20.53 -9.94 -17.94
N ILE A 352 -20.27 -10.13 -19.23
CA ILE A 352 -20.18 -9.09 -20.26
C ILE A 352 -21.46 -9.09 -21.09
N ASP A 353 -22.00 -7.91 -21.34
CA ASP A 353 -23.12 -7.68 -22.26
C ASP A 353 -22.77 -6.64 -23.33
N GLY A 354 -23.39 -6.78 -24.50
CA GLY A 354 -23.23 -5.90 -25.67
C GLY A 354 -21.87 -5.96 -26.36
N ALA A 355 -21.00 -6.91 -25.98
CA ALA A 355 -19.73 -7.18 -26.66
C ALA A 355 -19.33 -8.66 -26.58
N THR A 356 -18.52 -9.12 -27.55
CA THR A 356 -17.89 -10.45 -27.53
C THR A 356 -16.39 -10.28 -27.73
N PRO A 357 -15.59 -10.30 -26.64
CA PRO A 357 -14.14 -10.18 -26.75
C PRO A 357 -13.51 -11.31 -27.59
N ALA A 358 -12.36 -11.03 -28.19
CA ALA A 358 -11.65 -12.01 -29.02
C ALA A 358 -11.25 -13.26 -28.21
N ALA A 359 -11.46 -14.45 -28.79
CA ALA A 359 -11.12 -15.70 -28.15
C ALA A 359 -9.62 -15.76 -27.76
N GLY A 360 -9.34 -16.34 -26.60
CA GLY A 360 -7.97 -16.47 -26.08
C GLY A 360 -7.45 -15.23 -25.34
N THR A 361 -8.16 -14.12 -25.35
CA THR A 361 -7.78 -12.89 -24.61
C THR A 361 -8.33 -12.81 -23.18
N TYR A 362 -9.14 -13.78 -22.78
CA TYR A 362 -9.79 -13.83 -21.47
C TYR A 362 -10.02 -15.26 -20.99
N LEU A 363 -10.27 -15.39 -19.69
CA LEU A 363 -10.66 -16.59 -18.97
C LEU A 363 -12.04 -16.35 -18.33
N ILE A 364 -12.93 -17.33 -18.41
CA ILE A 364 -14.20 -17.35 -17.66
C ILE A 364 -14.04 -18.35 -16.52
N PRO A 365 -14.20 -17.95 -15.25
CA PRO A 365 -14.20 -18.88 -14.13
C PRO A 365 -15.26 -19.97 -14.28
N ALA A 366 -14.90 -21.23 -14.00
CA ALA A 366 -15.84 -22.36 -14.11
C ALA A 366 -17.03 -22.24 -13.14
N ALA A 367 -18.12 -22.96 -13.44
CA ALA A 367 -19.25 -23.09 -12.52
C ALA A 367 -18.79 -23.60 -11.15
N GLY A 368 -19.31 -23.01 -10.07
CA GLY A 368 -18.88 -23.23 -8.70
C GLY A 368 -17.71 -22.35 -8.23
N THR A 369 -17.07 -21.58 -9.11
CA THR A 369 -16.01 -20.64 -8.71
C THR A 369 -16.62 -19.40 -8.06
N THR A 370 -16.15 -19.05 -6.87
CA THR A 370 -16.48 -17.83 -6.13
C THR A 370 -15.35 -16.80 -6.25
N LEU A 371 -15.61 -15.54 -5.87
CA LEU A 371 -14.59 -14.49 -5.95
C LEU A 371 -13.38 -14.82 -5.06
N ALA A 372 -13.62 -15.43 -3.90
CA ALA A 372 -12.60 -15.89 -2.97
C ALA A 372 -11.69 -17.00 -3.54
N ASN A 373 -11.99 -17.54 -4.74
CA ASN A 373 -11.09 -18.46 -5.45
C ASN A 373 -10.18 -17.73 -6.46
N ILE A 374 -10.43 -16.45 -6.73
CA ILE A 374 -9.73 -15.64 -7.73
C ILE A 374 -8.82 -14.63 -7.01
N VAL A 375 -9.37 -13.88 -6.04
CA VAL A 375 -8.66 -12.88 -5.24
C VAL A 375 -9.08 -12.93 -3.77
N GLY A 376 -8.19 -12.50 -2.88
CA GLY A 376 -8.46 -12.31 -1.46
C GLY A 376 -9.34 -11.07 -1.16
N VAL A 377 -9.51 -10.79 0.13
CA VAL A 377 -10.19 -9.57 0.61
C VAL A 377 -9.32 -8.32 0.39
N LEU A 378 -9.92 -7.14 0.44
CA LEU A 378 -9.13 -5.90 0.45
C LEU A 378 -8.33 -5.84 1.76
N ALA A 379 -7.01 -5.83 1.65
CA ALA A 379 -6.12 -5.85 2.81
C ALA A 379 -4.82 -5.11 2.53
N ASP A 380 -4.06 -4.82 3.59
CA ASP A 380 -2.66 -4.44 3.46
C ASP A 380 -1.82 -5.66 3.06
N ASN A 381 -1.58 -5.80 1.75
CA ASN A 381 -0.70 -6.83 1.20
C ASN A 381 0.72 -6.31 0.93
N GLY A 382 1.10 -5.21 1.59
CA GLY A 382 2.31 -4.42 1.35
C GLY A 382 2.10 -3.34 0.29
N GLY A 383 3.02 -2.37 0.25
CA GLY A 383 2.90 -1.17 -0.61
C GLY A 383 2.21 -0.01 0.10
N PHE A 384 1.90 1.07 -0.63
CA PHE A 384 1.26 2.26 -0.07
C PHE A 384 -0.26 2.16 0.04
N THR A 385 -0.91 1.38 -0.82
CA THR A 385 -2.36 1.23 -0.83
C THR A 385 -2.76 -0.22 -0.58
N GLN A 386 -3.94 -0.42 0.02
CA GLN A 386 -4.51 -1.75 0.18
C GLN A 386 -4.81 -2.37 -1.18
N THR A 387 -4.71 -3.69 -1.31
CA THR A 387 -4.88 -4.38 -2.59
C THR A 387 -5.77 -5.62 -2.45
N ARG A 388 -6.20 -6.15 -3.60
CA ARG A 388 -6.84 -7.47 -3.72
C ARG A 388 -5.83 -8.42 -4.35
N ALA A 389 -5.09 -9.16 -3.52
CA ALA A 389 -4.11 -10.12 -4.01
C ALA A 389 -4.78 -11.30 -4.71
N PRO A 390 -4.24 -11.83 -5.83
CA PRO A 390 -4.64 -13.12 -6.36
C PRO A 390 -4.59 -14.22 -5.29
N VAL A 391 -5.34 -15.30 -5.50
CA VAL A 391 -5.24 -16.49 -4.66
C VAL A 391 -4.10 -17.36 -5.17
N PHE A 392 -3.22 -17.82 -4.28
CA PHE A 392 -2.10 -18.69 -4.64
C PHE A 392 -2.58 -20.00 -5.29
N GLY A 393 -2.05 -20.33 -6.48
CA GLY A 393 -2.51 -21.46 -7.29
C GLY A 393 -3.92 -21.31 -7.88
N GLY A 394 -4.53 -20.14 -7.72
CA GLY A 394 -5.85 -19.80 -8.28
C GLY A 394 -5.76 -19.39 -9.75
N LEU A 395 -6.93 -19.07 -10.33
CA LEU A 395 -7.05 -18.76 -11.77
C LEU A 395 -6.20 -17.57 -12.22
N ALA A 396 -6.00 -16.59 -11.34
CA ALA A 396 -5.22 -15.38 -11.62
C ALA A 396 -3.71 -15.58 -11.44
N ASN A 397 -3.27 -16.66 -10.79
CA ASN A 397 -1.87 -16.85 -10.44
C ASN A 397 -1.08 -17.48 -11.60
N ASN A 398 -0.04 -16.78 -12.07
CA ASN A 398 0.88 -17.16 -13.14
C ASN A 398 0.21 -17.43 -14.49
N THR A 399 -0.95 -16.84 -14.75
CA THR A 399 -1.76 -17.07 -15.97
C THR A 399 -1.88 -15.85 -16.87
N GLY A 400 -1.26 -14.72 -16.49
CA GLY A 400 -1.26 -13.48 -17.25
C GLY A 400 -0.40 -13.55 -18.52
N ASP A 401 -0.59 -12.57 -19.40
CA ASP A 401 0.23 -12.45 -20.62
C ASP A 401 1.55 -11.74 -20.31
N TYR A 402 2.66 -12.49 -20.39
CA TYR A 402 4.01 -11.99 -20.19
C TYR A 402 4.38 -10.81 -21.11
N ALA A 403 4.02 -10.86 -22.39
CA ALA A 403 4.41 -9.84 -23.36
C ALA A 403 3.65 -8.53 -23.12
N ALA A 404 2.37 -8.63 -22.76
CA ALA A 404 1.58 -7.47 -22.35
C ALA A 404 2.10 -6.84 -21.04
N ALA A 405 2.53 -7.64 -20.07
CA ALA A 405 3.16 -7.13 -18.85
C ALA A 405 4.51 -6.46 -19.14
N SER A 406 5.37 -7.10 -19.94
CA SER A 406 6.73 -6.62 -20.26
C SER A 406 6.74 -5.25 -20.94
N SER A 407 5.71 -4.96 -21.73
CA SER A 407 5.60 -3.70 -22.47
C SER A 407 5.05 -2.54 -21.64
N SER A 408 4.62 -2.79 -20.40
CA SER A 408 3.77 -1.84 -19.68
C SER A 408 4.21 -1.46 -18.25
N GLY A 409 5.27 -2.09 -17.77
CA GLY A 409 5.97 -1.70 -16.54
C GLY A 409 6.56 -2.90 -15.82
N LEU A 410 7.58 -2.65 -15.00
CA LEU A 410 8.27 -3.71 -14.25
C LEU A 410 7.72 -3.92 -12.83
N TYR A 411 6.69 -3.16 -12.42
CA TYR A 411 6.20 -3.17 -11.05
C TYR A 411 4.69 -3.37 -10.96
N ASP A 412 4.22 -4.07 -9.92
CA ASP A 412 2.82 -4.28 -9.54
C ASP A 412 2.27 -3.10 -8.69
N GLN A 413 1.04 -3.22 -8.19
CA GLN A 413 0.40 -2.18 -7.35
C GLN A 413 1.25 -1.77 -6.13
N ARG A 414 1.99 -2.71 -5.56
CA ARG A 414 2.73 -2.55 -4.31
C ARG A 414 4.16 -2.06 -4.55
N ASN A 415 4.46 -1.69 -5.80
CA ASN A 415 5.80 -1.38 -6.27
C ASN A 415 6.78 -2.56 -6.17
N ARG A 416 6.29 -3.79 -6.34
CA ARG A 416 7.12 -5.01 -6.41
C ARG A 416 7.26 -5.50 -7.84
N VAL A 417 8.29 -6.28 -8.13
CA VAL A 417 8.56 -6.77 -9.49
C VAL A 417 7.33 -7.47 -10.06
N ARG A 418 6.91 -7.07 -11.27
CA ARG A 418 5.68 -7.57 -11.90
C ARG A 418 5.86 -8.92 -12.59
N ILE A 419 7.03 -9.17 -13.14
CA ILE A 419 7.33 -10.41 -13.84
C ILE A 419 8.26 -11.21 -12.97
N PHE A 420 7.76 -12.30 -12.42
CA PHE A 420 8.51 -13.15 -11.53
C PHE A 420 8.61 -14.55 -12.12
N ASP A 421 9.83 -15.10 -12.16
CA ASP A 421 10.11 -16.44 -12.72
C ASP A 421 9.58 -16.68 -14.15
N GLY A 422 9.56 -15.62 -14.97
CA GLY A 422 9.06 -15.69 -16.35
C GLY A 422 7.54 -15.78 -16.47
N THR A 423 6.80 -15.73 -15.36
CA THR A 423 5.35 -15.67 -15.33
C THR A 423 4.87 -14.30 -14.82
N VAL A 424 3.57 -14.08 -14.96
CA VAL A 424 2.88 -12.90 -14.45
C VAL A 424 1.46 -13.29 -14.07
N ASP A 425 0.98 -12.75 -12.97
CA ASP A 425 -0.40 -12.87 -12.52
C ASP A 425 -1.33 -11.96 -13.33
N ILE A 426 -2.62 -12.28 -13.35
CA ILE A 426 -3.67 -11.40 -13.84
C ILE A 426 -4.12 -10.48 -12.69
N GLY A 427 -4.35 -9.20 -12.95
CA GLY A 427 -4.83 -8.23 -11.96
C GLY A 427 -3.76 -7.24 -11.51
N ALA A 428 -4.00 -6.56 -10.39
CA ALA A 428 -3.15 -5.47 -9.89
C ALA A 428 -1.87 -5.92 -9.17
N VAL A 429 -1.83 -7.16 -8.70
CA VAL A 429 -0.80 -7.69 -7.81
C VAL A 429 -0.14 -8.90 -8.42
N GLU A 430 1.18 -8.99 -8.28
CA GLU A 430 1.96 -10.19 -8.59
C GLU A 430 2.17 -11.02 -7.33
N LEU A 431 1.56 -12.20 -7.23
CA LEU A 431 1.95 -13.19 -6.23
C LEU A 431 3.28 -13.81 -6.63
N THR A 432 4.31 -13.31 -6.00
CA THR A 432 5.57 -14.01 -5.88
C THR A 432 5.29 -15.24 -4.98
N GLY A 433 5.59 -16.46 -5.47
CA GLY A 433 5.12 -17.74 -4.87
C GLY A 433 5.69 -18.06 -3.48
N LEU A 434 5.55 -19.31 -3.00
CA LEU A 434 6.35 -19.77 -1.85
C LEU A 434 7.83 -19.85 -2.26
N ASN A 435 8.75 -19.74 -1.29
CA ASN A 435 10.13 -20.10 -1.61
C ASN A 435 10.21 -21.56 -2.04
N ASP A 436 11.24 -21.83 -2.83
CA ASP A 436 11.67 -23.17 -3.20
C ASP A 436 12.22 -23.94 -1.99
N THR A 437 12.58 -25.22 -2.15
CA THR A 437 13.13 -26.01 -1.05
C THR A 437 14.61 -25.70 -0.76
N GLY A 438 15.30 -25.08 -1.73
CA GLY A 438 16.71 -24.68 -1.64
C GLY A 438 17.69 -25.80 -1.97
N ILE A 439 17.23 -26.94 -2.48
CA ILE A 439 18.08 -28.07 -2.89
C ILE A 439 18.55 -27.85 -4.33
N GLN A 440 19.83 -27.51 -4.47
CA GLN A 440 20.42 -27.19 -5.77
C GLN A 440 21.11 -28.37 -6.46
N PHE A 441 20.92 -29.59 -5.97
CA PHE A 441 21.59 -30.78 -6.48
C PHE A 441 20.60 -31.87 -6.86
N CYS A 442 20.99 -32.68 -7.83
CA CYS A 442 20.27 -33.88 -8.26
C CYS A 442 20.90 -35.11 -7.61
N GLY A 443 20.20 -36.24 -7.61
CA GLY A 443 20.71 -37.54 -7.20
C GLY A 443 20.76 -38.52 -8.36
N ASP A 444 21.88 -39.23 -8.51
CA ASP A 444 22.05 -40.37 -9.40
C ASP A 444 22.14 -41.66 -8.58
N ALA A 445 21.63 -42.76 -9.15
CA ALA A 445 21.76 -44.11 -8.62
C ALA A 445 23.22 -44.58 -8.49
N SER A 446 24.17 -43.98 -9.22
CA SER A 446 25.57 -44.43 -9.24
C SER A 446 26.50 -43.71 -8.25
N ASP A 447 26.33 -42.40 -8.05
CA ASP A 447 27.28 -41.56 -7.28
C ASP A 447 26.65 -40.81 -6.08
N GLY A 448 25.35 -40.97 -5.81
CA GLY A 448 24.66 -40.17 -4.80
C GLY A 448 24.35 -38.76 -5.31
N ASN A 449 24.62 -37.70 -4.52
CA ASN A 449 24.28 -36.32 -4.89
C ASN A 449 25.21 -35.78 -6.01
N ASN A 450 24.63 -35.46 -7.17
CA ASN A 450 25.23 -34.73 -8.29
C ASN A 450 24.93 -33.22 -8.19
N ALA A 451 25.91 -32.45 -7.71
CA ALA A 451 25.81 -31.00 -7.55
C ALA A 451 25.72 -30.20 -8.87
N SER A 452 25.98 -30.83 -10.02
CA SER A 452 25.91 -30.17 -11.33
C SER A 452 24.60 -30.42 -12.07
N CYS A 453 23.82 -31.42 -11.66
CA CYS A 453 22.65 -31.92 -12.41
C CYS A 453 22.94 -32.20 -13.90
N LEU A 454 24.19 -32.51 -14.26
CA LEU A 454 24.60 -32.88 -15.61
C LEU A 454 24.76 -34.40 -15.72
N GLY A 455 24.17 -35.03 -16.73
CA GLY A 455 24.29 -36.48 -16.97
C GLY A 455 22.93 -37.16 -17.16
N THR A 456 22.89 -38.50 -17.04
CA THR A 456 21.66 -39.29 -17.05
C THR A 456 21.01 -39.29 -15.67
N GLU A 457 20.50 -38.15 -15.25
CA GLU A 457 19.75 -38.02 -14.00
C GLU A 457 18.28 -38.40 -14.20
N PRO A 458 17.61 -39.00 -13.21
CA PRO A 458 16.15 -39.09 -13.20
C PRO A 458 15.52 -37.70 -13.40
N ALA A 459 14.59 -37.57 -14.35
CA ALA A 459 13.78 -36.36 -14.51
C ALA A 459 12.84 -36.18 -13.31
N GLY A 460 12.40 -34.96 -13.02
CA GLY A 460 11.45 -34.70 -11.93
C GLY A 460 12.09 -34.38 -10.58
N GLN A 461 13.41 -34.20 -10.50
CA GLN A 461 14.11 -33.87 -9.25
C GLN A 461 14.06 -32.38 -8.92
N ASP A 462 14.17 -32.05 -7.62
CA ASP A 462 13.95 -30.72 -7.04
C ASP A 462 14.71 -29.60 -7.77
N ALA A 463 16.03 -29.76 -7.94
CA ALA A 463 16.90 -28.79 -8.61
C ALA A 463 16.55 -28.48 -10.08
N HIS A 464 15.56 -29.18 -10.68
CA HIS A 464 15.04 -28.88 -12.02
C HIS A 464 13.77 -27.99 -12.00
N TYR A 465 13.20 -27.70 -10.84
CA TYR A 465 11.97 -26.93 -10.66
C TYR A 465 12.17 -25.79 -9.67
N GLY A 466 11.19 -24.89 -9.63
CA GLY A 466 11.22 -23.75 -8.72
C GLY A 466 12.30 -22.72 -9.04
N ARG A 467 12.56 -21.83 -8.09
CA ARG A 467 13.45 -20.68 -8.27
C ARG A 467 14.91 -21.11 -8.33
N ASP A 468 15.30 -22.17 -7.64
CA ASP A 468 16.71 -22.56 -7.56
C ASP A 468 17.23 -23.21 -8.86
N ALA A 469 16.33 -23.73 -9.71
CA ALA A 469 16.63 -24.18 -11.07
C ALA A 469 17.12 -23.04 -12.00
N ALA A 470 16.74 -21.79 -11.73
CA ALA A 470 17.12 -20.62 -12.54
C ALA A 470 18.49 -20.01 -12.14
N MET A 471 19.22 -20.63 -11.20
CA MET A 471 20.54 -20.20 -10.79
C MET A 471 21.62 -20.49 -11.87
N PRO A 472 22.64 -19.63 -12.04
CA PRO A 472 22.95 -18.43 -11.25
C PRO A 472 22.26 -17.14 -11.74
N SER A 473 21.43 -17.19 -12.78
CA SER A 473 20.77 -16.01 -13.38
C SER A 473 19.61 -15.45 -12.56
N LEU A 474 19.25 -16.07 -11.44
CA LEU A 474 18.14 -15.66 -10.60
C LEU A 474 18.36 -14.27 -10.01
N PHE A 475 17.48 -13.33 -10.37
CA PHE A 475 17.43 -12.01 -9.74
C PHE A 475 16.99 -12.12 -8.28
N LYS A 476 17.67 -11.36 -7.40
CA LYS A 476 17.33 -11.21 -5.99
C LYS A 476 17.35 -9.72 -5.60
N ALA A 477 16.30 -9.27 -4.93
CA ALA A 477 16.18 -7.92 -4.39
C ALA A 477 17.04 -7.74 -3.12
N GLY A 478 17.14 -8.78 -2.29
CA GLY A 478 17.96 -8.84 -1.10
C GLY A 478 19.07 -9.88 -1.24
N SER A 479 19.16 -10.81 -0.29
CA SER A 479 20.08 -11.95 -0.38
C SER A 479 19.50 -13.18 0.31
N GLY A 480 20.04 -14.34 0.02
CA GLY A 480 19.52 -15.61 0.52
C GLY A 480 20.10 -16.77 -0.28
N SER A 481 20.12 -17.95 0.32
CA SER A 481 20.61 -19.16 -0.34
C SER A 481 19.66 -19.61 -1.45
N ALA A 482 20.22 -20.14 -2.56
CA ALA A 482 19.45 -20.81 -3.62
C ALA A 482 18.25 -19.99 -4.13
N GLY A 483 17.04 -20.55 -4.04
CA GLY A 483 15.76 -19.94 -4.43
C GLY A 483 15.15 -19.03 -3.36
N PHE A 484 15.86 -18.67 -2.29
CA PHE A 484 15.38 -17.75 -1.25
C PHE A 484 15.91 -16.33 -1.45
N ASP A 485 15.12 -15.33 -1.08
CA ASP A 485 15.50 -13.92 -1.18
C ASP A 485 14.94 -13.12 0.00
N TYR A 486 15.84 -12.60 0.85
CA TYR A 486 15.49 -11.97 2.12
C TYR A 486 16.09 -10.58 2.27
N THR A 487 15.29 -9.67 2.87
CA THR A 487 15.71 -8.34 3.32
C THR A 487 15.53 -8.21 4.83
N LYS A 488 16.53 -7.66 5.51
CA LYS A 488 16.45 -7.36 6.95
C LYS A 488 15.62 -6.09 7.16
N ILE A 489 14.74 -6.09 8.15
CA ILE A 489 13.83 -4.99 8.46
C ILE A 489 14.08 -4.50 9.89
N ALA A 490 14.16 -3.19 10.04
CA ALA A 490 14.39 -2.50 11.30
C ALA A 490 13.16 -2.50 12.23
N ASN A 491 13.36 -2.14 13.50
CA ASN A 491 12.24 -1.97 14.45
C ASN A 491 11.26 -0.86 14.04
N ASP A 492 11.68 0.12 13.23
CA ASP A 492 10.82 1.16 12.65
C ASP A 492 10.16 0.76 11.31
N GLY A 493 10.46 -0.43 10.79
CA GLY A 493 9.90 -0.95 9.53
C GLY A 493 10.74 -0.64 8.28
N SER A 494 11.86 0.07 8.41
CA SER A 494 12.75 0.38 7.29
C SER A 494 13.60 -0.81 6.82
N ASP A 495 13.98 -0.79 5.55
CA ASP A 495 14.87 -1.78 4.93
C ASP A 495 16.33 -1.58 5.37
N LEU A 496 17.00 -2.69 5.70
CA LEU A 496 18.37 -2.70 6.16
C LEU A 496 19.29 -3.49 5.24
N ALA A 497 20.57 -3.11 5.24
CA ALA A 497 21.62 -3.84 4.57
C ALA A 497 21.79 -5.26 5.16
N ALA A 498 22.26 -6.20 4.33
CA ALA A 498 22.42 -7.61 4.71
C ALA A 498 23.34 -7.82 5.93
N ASN A 499 24.28 -6.91 6.20
CA ASN A 499 25.19 -6.96 7.34
C ASN A 499 24.61 -6.36 8.65
N ALA A 500 23.36 -5.89 8.64
CA ALA A 500 22.73 -5.33 9.84
C ALA A 500 22.61 -6.38 10.96
N THR A 501 22.78 -5.92 12.20
CA THR A 501 22.78 -6.76 13.41
C THR A 501 21.44 -6.69 14.13
N LEU A 502 21.02 -7.82 14.69
CA LEU A 502 19.81 -7.93 15.51
C LEU A 502 19.93 -7.00 16.73
N GLY A 503 18.89 -6.22 17.01
CA GLY A 503 18.90 -5.28 18.14
C GLY A 503 17.54 -4.63 18.41
N TYR A 504 17.53 -3.66 19.34
CA TYR A 504 16.30 -3.09 19.92
C TYR A 504 16.09 -1.60 19.64
N ASN A 505 17.09 -0.89 19.11
CA ASN A 505 16.87 0.50 18.70
C ASN A 505 16.06 0.55 17.40
N SER A 506 15.47 1.71 17.10
CA SER A 506 14.55 1.91 15.96
C SER A 506 15.12 1.40 14.63
N ILE A 507 16.42 1.61 14.39
CA ILE A 507 17.10 1.27 13.14
C ILE A 507 17.79 -0.11 13.15
N SER A 508 17.69 -0.87 14.25
CA SER A 508 18.31 -2.20 14.34
C SER A 508 17.39 -3.25 13.75
N TRP A 509 18.01 -4.28 13.15
CA TRP A 509 17.27 -5.41 12.58
C TRP A 509 16.43 -6.12 13.63
N ALA A 510 15.16 -6.40 13.30
CA ALA A 510 14.23 -7.11 14.17
C ALA A 510 13.28 -8.06 13.41
N CYS A 511 13.07 -7.86 12.11
CA CYS A 511 12.23 -8.72 11.27
C CYS A 511 12.93 -9.07 9.95
N THR A 512 12.48 -10.14 9.29
CA THR A 512 12.98 -10.54 7.98
C THR A 512 11.83 -10.52 7.00
N ARG A 513 11.94 -9.70 5.95
CA ARG A 513 11.04 -9.80 4.81
C ARG A 513 11.55 -10.85 3.85
N ASP A 514 10.66 -11.76 3.49
CA ASP A 514 10.82 -12.65 2.36
C ASP A 514 10.36 -11.90 1.10
N ASN A 515 11.29 -11.60 0.22
CA ASN A 515 11.04 -10.88 -1.03
C ASN A 515 10.34 -11.78 -2.07
N VAL A 516 10.33 -13.11 -1.86
CA VAL A 516 9.64 -14.08 -2.70
C VAL A 516 8.19 -14.25 -2.30
N THR A 517 7.83 -14.23 -1.03
CA THR A 517 6.40 -14.31 -0.66
C THR A 517 5.82 -12.93 -0.38
N GLY A 518 6.69 -11.95 -0.13
CA GLY A 518 6.29 -10.64 0.36
C GLY A 518 5.95 -10.60 1.85
N LEU A 519 6.01 -11.74 2.53
CA LEU A 519 5.70 -11.90 3.95
C LEU A 519 6.83 -11.32 4.81
N ILE A 520 6.47 -10.72 5.93
CA ILE A 520 7.45 -10.27 6.93
C ILE A 520 7.34 -11.17 8.13
N TRP A 521 8.47 -11.73 8.53
CA TRP A 521 8.60 -12.71 9.59
C TRP A 521 9.30 -12.13 10.80
N GLU A 522 8.79 -12.52 11.96
CA GLU A 522 9.40 -12.26 13.24
C GLU A 522 10.79 -12.94 13.33
N VAL A 523 11.81 -12.25 13.84
CA VAL A 523 13.11 -12.85 14.19
C VAL A 523 13.16 -13.16 15.71
N LYS A 524 13.85 -14.23 16.12
CA LYS A 524 13.91 -14.64 17.54
C LYS A 524 15.10 -14.03 18.28
N THR A 525 14.94 -13.82 19.58
CA THR A 525 15.97 -13.27 20.49
C THR A 525 16.43 -14.31 21.54
N ILE A 526 17.41 -13.94 22.36
CA ILE A 526 18.02 -14.77 23.43
C ILE A 526 18.11 -14.01 24.75
N ASP A 527 17.12 -13.16 25.01
CA ASP A 527 17.10 -12.13 26.04
C ASP A 527 16.07 -12.36 27.16
N GLY A 528 15.29 -13.42 27.09
CA GLY A 528 14.12 -13.66 27.95
C GLY A 528 12.95 -12.70 27.70
N GLY A 529 13.04 -11.84 26.67
CA GLY A 529 12.00 -10.89 26.29
C GLY A 529 10.91 -11.53 25.45
N LEU A 530 9.91 -10.74 25.02
CA LEU A 530 8.72 -11.24 24.30
C LEU A 530 9.03 -12.32 23.24
N ARG A 531 10.05 -12.09 22.40
CA ARG A 531 10.43 -12.92 21.25
C ARG A 531 11.53 -13.95 21.53
N ASP A 532 11.79 -14.25 22.79
CA ASP A 532 12.85 -15.18 23.15
C ASP A 532 12.63 -16.57 22.52
N GLN A 533 13.72 -17.17 22.06
CA GLN A 533 13.72 -18.48 21.42
C GLN A 533 13.23 -19.61 22.33
N ASP A 534 13.34 -19.48 23.65
CA ASP A 534 12.97 -20.53 24.61
C ASP A 534 11.47 -20.52 24.95
N HIS A 535 10.71 -19.54 24.44
CA HIS A 535 9.28 -19.44 24.69
C HIS A 535 8.45 -20.43 23.88
N ILE A 536 7.64 -21.20 24.60
CA ILE A 536 6.72 -22.19 24.05
C ILE A 536 5.29 -21.87 24.46
N TYR A 537 4.34 -22.24 23.61
CA TYR A 537 2.94 -21.83 23.72
C TYR A 537 2.03 -23.01 23.38
N SER A 538 0.89 -23.11 24.06
CA SER A 538 -0.19 -23.96 23.61
C SER A 538 -0.96 -23.31 22.47
N TRP A 539 -1.64 -24.12 21.67
CA TRP A 539 -2.46 -23.61 20.58
C TRP A 539 -3.84 -23.19 21.12
N TYR A 540 -4.18 -21.91 20.93
CA TYR A 540 -5.45 -21.31 21.33
C TYR A 540 -5.88 -20.20 20.36
N ASP A 541 -7.16 -20.21 20.00
CA ASP A 541 -7.83 -19.19 19.19
C ASP A 541 -9.31 -19.14 19.62
N SER A 542 -9.70 -18.05 20.28
CA SER A 542 -11.07 -17.87 20.78
C SER A 542 -12.11 -17.72 19.65
N SER A 543 -11.65 -17.39 18.44
CA SER A 543 -12.47 -17.19 17.25
C SER A 543 -12.54 -18.40 16.32
N ALA A 544 -11.94 -19.54 16.73
CA ALA A 544 -11.79 -20.71 15.88
C ALA A 544 -13.13 -21.17 15.24
N PRO A 545 -13.26 -21.14 13.90
CA PRO A 545 -14.54 -21.36 13.20
C PRO A 545 -15.14 -22.76 13.42
N MET A 546 -14.32 -23.73 13.84
CA MET A 546 -14.71 -25.13 14.04
C MET A 546 -15.21 -25.44 15.46
N GLY A 547 -15.38 -24.42 16.32
CA GLY A 547 -16.00 -24.56 17.64
C GLY A 547 -15.12 -25.17 18.75
N ASN A 548 -13.86 -25.51 18.46
CA ASN A 548 -12.86 -25.83 19.48
C ASN A 548 -11.78 -24.76 19.47
N ALA A 549 -11.69 -23.98 20.54
CA ALA A 549 -10.73 -22.90 20.68
C ALA A 549 -9.31 -23.37 21.02
N GLY A 550 -9.10 -24.64 21.35
CA GLY A 550 -7.80 -25.16 21.82
C GLY A 550 -7.61 -25.02 23.33
N THR A 551 -6.35 -25.07 23.79
CA THR A 551 -6.01 -25.03 25.22
C THR A 551 -5.36 -23.68 25.55
N PRO A 552 -6.00 -22.82 26.36
CA PRO A 552 -5.38 -21.58 26.79
C PRO A 552 -4.26 -21.85 27.80
N ASN A 553 -3.26 -20.97 27.85
CA ASN A 553 -2.26 -20.91 28.92
C ASN A 553 -1.44 -22.20 29.20
N GLY A 554 -1.17 -23.02 28.19
CA GLY A 554 -0.44 -24.29 28.35
C GLY A 554 1.07 -24.22 28.12
N GLY A 555 1.62 -23.04 27.81
CA GLY A 555 3.04 -22.83 27.51
C GLY A 555 3.92 -22.32 28.66
N SER A 556 5.13 -21.88 28.31
CA SER A 556 6.11 -21.22 29.18
C SER A 556 6.70 -20.02 28.42
N CYS A 557 6.43 -18.81 28.91
CA CYS A 557 6.71 -17.55 28.21
C CYS A 557 7.09 -16.41 29.19
N TYR A 558 7.51 -15.25 28.67
CA TYR A 558 8.09 -14.12 29.44
C TYR A 558 7.21 -13.60 30.59
N ALA A 559 5.90 -13.83 30.54
CA ALA A 559 4.94 -13.40 31.55
C ALA A 559 3.95 -14.52 31.89
N SER A 560 4.46 -15.66 32.38
CA SER A 560 3.75 -16.91 32.65
C SER A 560 2.48 -16.83 33.51
N GLY A 561 2.21 -15.70 34.18
CA GLY A 561 0.98 -15.43 34.93
C GLY A 561 -0.13 -14.70 34.16
N SER A 562 0.12 -14.26 32.92
CA SER A 562 -0.82 -13.53 32.07
C SER A 562 -1.31 -14.32 30.85
N GLY A 563 -0.73 -15.50 30.63
CA GLY A 563 -1.11 -16.49 29.63
C GLY A 563 -0.02 -16.82 28.61
N CYS A 564 0.13 -18.10 28.27
CA CYS A 564 1.14 -18.61 27.33
C CYS A 564 0.48 -19.49 26.26
N ASP A 565 -0.25 -18.84 25.36
CA ASP A 565 -0.86 -19.45 24.19
C ASP A 565 -0.71 -18.55 22.94
N THR A 566 -1.06 -19.12 21.77
CA THR A 566 -0.87 -18.47 20.47
C THR A 566 -1.62 -17.14 20.32
N GLU A 567 -2.88 -17.05 20.76
CA GLU A 567 -3.67 -15.82 20.66
C GLU A 567 -3.07 -14.69 21.50
N LYS A 568 -2.68 -14.99 22.75
CA LYS A 568 -2.02 -13.99 23.58
C LYS A 568 -0.69 -13.54 22.98
N TYR A 569 0.11 -14.45 22.45
CA TYR A 569 1.38 -14.08 21.85
C TYR A 569 1.21 -13.12 20.66
N VAL A 570 0.24 -13.40 19.79
CA VAL A 570 -0.13 -12.51 18.68
C VAL A 570 -0.51 -11.12 19.20
N ASN A 571 -1.37 -11.06 20.22
CA ASN A 571 -1.83 -9.79 20.79
C ASN A 571 -0.68 -8.97 21.40
N ASP A 572 0.23 -9.62 22.12
CA ASP A 572 1.39 -8.96 22.73
C ASP A 572 2.34 -8.38 21.68
N VAL A 573 2.62 -9.11 20.60
CA VAL A 573 3.48 -8.64 19.50
C VAL A 573 2.84 -7.47 18.75
N ASN A 574 1.53 -7.51 18.53
CA ASN A 574 0.79 -6.41 17.92
C ASN A 574 0.76 -5.15 18.79
N ALA A 575 0.58 -5.32 20.11
CA ALA A 575 0.65 -4.21 21.06
C ALA A 575 2.06 -3.59 21.10
N ALA A 576 3.11 -4.40 20.95
CA ALA A 576 4.49 -3.93 20.89
C ALA A 576 4.87 -3.26 19.56
N ARG A 577 3.98 -3.29 18.55
CA ARG A 577 4.21 -2.76 17.20
C ARG A 577 5.54 -3.22 16.58
N LEU A 578 5.85 -4.52 16.67
CA LEU A 578 7.10 -5.07 16.19
C LEU A 578 7.36 -4.67 14.72
N CYS A 579 8.52 -4.06 14.46
CA CYS A 579 8.92 -3.54 13.14
C CYS A 579 7.98 -2.46 12.59
N GLY A 580 7.34 -1.69 13.47
CA GLY A 580 6.38 -0.62 13.12
C GLY A 580 4.94 -1.10 12.93
N PHE A 581 4.72 -2.42 13.02
CA PHE A 581 3.51 -3.09 12.53
C PHE A 581 2.67 -3.73 13.65
N ASN A 582 1.34 -3.75 13.49
CA ASN A 582 0.37 -4.22 14.48
C ASN A 582 -0.69 -5.20 13.93
N ASP A 583 -0.38 -5.87 12.83
CA ASP A 583 -1.20 -6.83 12.08
C ASP A 583 -0.54 -8.23 12.00
N TRP A 584 0.35 -8.55 12.93
CA TRP A 584 0.96 -9.87 13.08
C TRP A 584 -0.08 -10.94 13.36
N ARG A 585 0.16 -12.12 12.81
CA ARG A 585 -0.71 -13.29 12.96
C ARG A 585 0.11 -14.58 12.99
N MET A 586 -0.55 -15.65 13.42
CA MET A 586 -0.02 -17.00 13.23
C MET A 586 0.07 -17.32 11.72
N PRO A 587 1.17 -17.94 11.25
CA PRO A 587 1.31 -18.35 9.86
C PRO A 587 0.40 -19.53 9.53
N THR A 588 -0.06 -19.65 8.30
CA THR A 588 -0.62 -20.90 7.80
C THR A 588 0.48 -21.96 7.65
N ILE A 589 0.09 -23.22 7.56
CA ILE A 589 1.07 -24.31 7.39
C ILE A 589 1.92 -24.16 6.12
N LYS A 590 1.34 -23.59 5.05
CA LYS A 590 2.03 -23.36 3.78
C LYS A 590 3.04 -22.23 3.87
N GLU A 591 2.68 -21.14 4.53
CA GLU A 591 3.59 -20.01 4.76
C GLU A 591 4.78 -20.44 5.60
N LEU A 592 4.53 -21.16 6.69
CA LEU A 592 5.60 -21.62 7.58
C LEU A 592 6.50 -22.67 6.91
N ALA A 593 5.93 -23.53 6.05
CA ALA A 593 6.72 -24.41 5.19
C ALA A 593 7.54 -23.62 4.16
N GLY A 594 7.05 -22.48 3.71
CA GLY A 594 7.71 -21.61 2.73
C GLY A 594 8.99 -20.93 3.23
N ILE A 595 9.34 -21.00 4.51
CA ILE A 595 10.66 -20.54 5.01
C ILE A 595 11.60 -21.69 5.35
N ILE A 596 11.19 -22.94 5.12
CA ILE A 596 12.05 -24.11 5.34
C ILE A 596 13.03 -24.26 4.20
N ASN A 597 14.31 -24.25 4.51
CA ASN A 597 15.38 -24.49 3.56
C ASN A 597 16.03 -25.85 3.85
N LEU A 598 15.77 -26.82 2.98
CA LEU A 598 16.17 -28.22 3.14
C LEU A 598 17.67 -28.46 2.89
N SER A 599 18.41 -27.46 2.40
CA SER A 599 19.88 -27.50 2.36
C SER A 599 20.51 -27.35 3.75
N TYR A 600 19.74 -26.95 4.75
CA TYR A 600 20.15 -26.92 6.15
C TYR A 600 19.50 -28.05 6.95
N VAL A 601 20.16 -28.44 8.04
CA VAL A 601 19.64 -29.39 9.03
C VAL A 601 19.89 -28.83 10.42
N ASN A 602 18.94 -29.02 11.35
CA ASN A 602 19.06 -28.63 12.76
C ASN A 602 19.44 -27.15 13.01
N PRO A 603 18.57 -26.17 12.67
CA PRO A 603 17.28 -26.27 12.01
C PRO A 603 17.35 -26.08 10.48
N PRO A 604 16.36 -26.55 9.72
CA PRO A 604 16.29 -26.41 8.26
C PRO A 604 15.75 -25.04 7.84
N ILE A 605 16.50 -23.98 8.15
CA ILE A 605 16.18 -22.58 7.82
C ILE A 605 17.47 -21.78 7.70
N ASP A 606 17.48 -20.68 6.94
CA ASP A 606 18.67 -19.84 6.78
C ASP A 606 19.02 -19.12 8.10
N PRO A 607 20.14 -19.47 8.78
CA PRO A 607 20.49 -18.88 10.08
C PRO A 607 20.95 -17.42 9.97
N THR A 608 21.26 -16.93 8.77
CA THR A 608 21.66 -15.54 8.53
C THR A 608 20.49 -14.59 8.69
N TYR A 609 19.29 -15.06 8.37
CA TYR A 609 18.04 -14.30 8.34
C TYR A 609 17.03 -14.78 9.39
N PHE A 610 17.22 -15.98 9.94
CA PHE A 610 16.43 -16.52 11.04
C PHE A 610 17.35 -17.09 12.14
N PRO A 611 18.17 -16.24 12.78
CA PRO A 611 18.99 -16.65 13.91
C PRO A 611 18.10 -17.07 15.08
N ASN A 612 18.72 -17.79 16.03
CA ASN A 612 18.05 -18.21 17.27
C ASN A 612 16.77 -19.04 16.99
N THR A 613 16.78 -19.82 15.92
CA THR A 613 15.68 -20.73 15.59
C THR A 613 15.87 -22.05 16.34
N PRO A 614 14.93 -22.45 17.22
CA PRO A 614 14.97 -23.75 17.88
C PRO A 614 14.80 -24.92 16.89
N THR A 615 15.30 -26.11 17.25
CA THR A 615 15.33 -27.29 16.37
C THR A 615 14.10 -28.20 16.45
N ILE A 616 13.10 -27.86 17.27
CA ILE A 616 11.88 -28.67 17.42
C ILE A 616 10.83 -28.22 16.40
N SER A 617 9.71 -27.63 16.84
CA SER A 617 8.50 -27.45 16.03
C SER A 617 7.86 -26.10 16.28
N PHE A 618 7.35 -25.48 15.22
CA PHE A 618 6.62 -24.23 15.23
C PHE A 618 5.16 -24.44 14.88
N TRP A 619 4.27 -23.92 15.72
CA TRP A 619 2.84 -23.95 15.46
C TRP A 619 2.47 -23.17 14.19
N SER A 620 1.50 -23.70 13.44
CA SER A 620 0.75 -22.94 12.45
C SER A 620 -0.65 -22.61 12.97
N HIS A 621 -1.33 -21.67 12.33
CA HIS A 621 -2.77 -21.41 12.55
C HIS A 621 -3.64 -22.53 11.98
N SER A 622 -3.12 -23.38 11.10
CA SER A 622 -3.93 -24.34 10.34
C SER A 622 -4.44 -25.48 11.24
N PRO A 623 -5.77 -25.65 11.41
CA PRO A 623 -6.33 -26.76 12.16
C PRO A 623 -6.18 -28.09 11.40
N ASP A 624 -6.12 -29.20 12.13
CA ASP A 624 -6.12 -30.54 11.53
C ASP A 624 -7.55 -31.00 11.22
N ALA A 625 -7.86 -31.16 9.93
CA ALA A 625 -9.17 -31.58 9.45
C ALA A 625 -9.53 -33.02 9.87
N ASN A 626 -8.55 -33.89 10.10
CA ASN A 626 -8.78 -35.27 10.52
C ASN A 626 -8.98 -35.41 12.03
N ASN A 627 -8.55 -34.40 12.81
CA ASN A 627 -8.65 -34.43 14.26
C ASN A 627 -8.84 -33.01 14.83
N ALA A 628 -10.07 -32.72 15.27
CA ALA A 628 -10.45 -31.41 15.82
C ALA A 628 -9.69 -31.01 17.11
N LEU A 629 -8.98 -31.95 17.77
CA LEU A 629 -8.14 -31.66 18.94
C LEU A 629 -6.71 -31.25 18.55
N ASN A 630 -6.36 -31.33 17.26
CA ASN A 630 -5.02 -31.08 16.77
C ASN A 630 -4.93 -29.79 15.92
N ALA A 631 -3.70 -29.33 15.75
CA ALA A 631 -3.32 -28.32 14.77
C ALA A 631 -2.04 -28.78 14.05
N TRP A 632 -1.79 -28.22 12.87
CA TRP A 632 -0.57 -28.50 12.13
C TRP A 632 0.58 -27.64 12.63
N LEU A 633 1.79 -28.20 12.56
CA LEU A 633 3.04 -27.53 12.87
C LEU A 633 4.08 -27.85 11.79
N VAL A 634 5.03 -26.94 11.59
CA VAL A 634 6.22 -27.19 10.75
C VAL A 634 7.44 -27.12 11.64
N GLY A 635 8.38 -27.99 11.38
CA GLY A 635 9.63 -28.00 12.11
C GLY A 635 9.75 -29.30 12.86
N SER A 636 10.70 -30.05 12.42
CA SER A 636 11.52 -30.97 13.19
C SER A 636 12.93 -30.74 12.63
N ASN A 637 13.92 -31.46 13.12
CA ASN A 637 15.30 -31.45 12.61
C ASN A 637 15.47 -31.42 11.06
N TYR A 638 14.44 -31.83 10.31
CA TYR A 638 14.39 -31.96 8.85
C TYR A 638 13.23 -31.21 8.15
N GLY A 639 12.45 -30.41 8.88
CA GLY A 639 11.46 -29.52 8.24
C GLY A 639 10.12 -30.18 7.92
N TYR A 640 9.82 -31.31 8.59
CA TYR A 640 8.55 -32.01 8.39
C TYR A 640 7.33 -31.20 8.82
N VAL A 641 6.24 -31.41 8.08
CA VAL A 641 4.89 -31.01 8.46
C VAL A 641 4.27 -32.12 9.31
N LEU A 642 3.87 -31.79 10.54
CA LEU A 642 3.29 -32.75 11.49
C LEU A 642 2.01 -32.18 12.10
N SER A 643 1.20 -33.04 12.72
CA SER A 643 0.01 -32.67 13.49
C SER A 643 0.22 -33.05 14.95
N ALA A 644 -0.16 -32.17 15.87
CA ALA A 644 -0.02 -32.40 17.31
C ALA A 644 -1.25 -31.90 18.09
N PRO A 645 -1.52 -32.45 19.29
CA PRO A 645 -2.58 -31.97 20.16
C PRO A 645 -2.39 -30.50 20.52
N ARG A 646 -3.46 -29.71 20.48
CA ARG A 646 -3.45 -28.27 20.80
C ARG A 646 -3.02 -27.95 22.23
N SER A 647 -3.04 -28.93 23.13
CA SER A 647 -2.53 -28.83 24.50
C SER A 647 -1.01 -28.93 24.60
N GLY A 648 -0.31 -29.33 23.54
CA GLY A 648 1.15 -29.37 23.52
C GLY A 648 1.76 -27.97 23.46
N ALA A 649 2.91 -27.80 24.09
CA ALA A 649 3.65 -26.54 24.11
C ALA A 649 4.77 -26.56 23.06
N TYR A 650 4.66 -25.70 22.05
CA TYR A 650 5.61 -25.60 20.94
C TYR A 650 5.94 -24.14 20.62
N TYR A 651 6.95 -23.92 19.78
CA TYR A 651 7.41 -22.58 19.43
C TYR A 651 6.42 -21.88 18.49
N ILE A 652 6.50 -20.55 18.41
CA ILE A 652 5.74 -19.73 17.46
C ILE A 652 6.71 -18.81 16.73
N ARG A 653 6.51 -18.59 15.43
CA ARG A 653 7.12 -17.48 14.69
C ARG A 653 6.00 -16.77 13.96
N LEU A 654 5.74 -15.52 14.31
CA LEU A 654 4.68 -14.75 13.69
C LEU A 654 5.07 -14.26 12.30
N VAL A 655 4.04 -14.01 11.50
CA VAL A 655 4.15 -13.47 10.16
C VAL A 655 3.13 -12.33 9.98
N ARG A 656 3.41 -11.39 9.09
CA ARG A 656 2.43 -10.40 8.59
C ARG A 656 2.47 -10.27 7.07
N GLY A 657 1.42 -9.67 6.52
CA GLY A 657 1.13 -9.61 5.09
C GLY A 657 0.55 -10.93 4.58
N GLY A 658 -0.20 -10.87 3.47
CA GLY A 658 -0.88 -12.02 2.87
C GLY A 658 -1.99 -12.62 3.75
N GLN A 659 -3.10 -13.02 3.16
CA GLN A 659 -3.89 -14.19 3.54
C GLN A 659 -4.85 -14.53 2.41
#